data_AF-A0A926VPA9-F1
#
_entry.id   AF-A0A926VPA9-F1
#
_cell.length_a   1.000
_cell.length_b   1.000
_cell.length_c   1.000
_cell.angle_alpha   90.00
_cell.angle_beta   90.00
_cell.angle_gamma   90.00
#
_symmetry.space_group_name_H-M   'P 1'
#
loop_
_entity.id
_entity.type
_entity.pdbx_description
1 polymer ?
#
loop_
_entity_poly.entity_id
_entity_poly.type
_entity_poly.pdbx_seq_one_letter_code
_entity_poly.pdbx_strand_id
1 'polypeptide(L)'
;MQNFKRKRYLLLSLLVAVAIVVSGIQLVNAVLPTSPVGNIPEGGALLPTGQIITPAAAPGSTFARLVTGLRTDRNADAAEAVTTALSPDGKTLLVLTSGYNKDFRDENTGADLTYRVLDPLTGKPSATRTTKAEWVFVFDVSNGKLVKQQQINIPNTYNGLAWAKDGTRFYVSGGIDDRVYAYASNGSQYLPDAPFILLNHNSNSTAPFPDYDGGLLKNTQAETVATGAVVAGLDVSKDGKTLVAANFENDSISIVDTTNRKVLREIKFFRPGDRIATGEFPFDVAIQSSENGAAAKVFVTSQRDNEVVAVNITAGSITRIPVGSQPNKVQLSTDQKRLYVANGNSDSVSVIDTNTNNVVQTINLSRPSDRYKGANPNSVALSSDERQLYVTLGGENAVAVVDLQSGRVIGRIPTGWYPNSVSVSKDGQNLYVVNAKSNSGPNPSNGETTPAGLARNTTFRNEYTWALEKAGISVIPIPKGGTLATLSEQVDRNNGFYNRRPDRTMRFLQDKIKHVIYVVKENRTYDQVLGDLPVGNGDPALTLFPQPISPNHHKLALDFVTFDNFYDSGESSGVGWNWSTYARTTDYTEKTQSVLYGNAEFNGLTYDYEGTNRRINLALPQTSSNTSQFNTRVTGVLDPSGKSSILPGTRDVNAPAGDGELNSNAIGGYLWDAALRAGKTVRNYGFFVLDGSYSTTQADPTQPDPTNPLYIPISPNPAADNIPQAVAAKPVLLDKTDKYFRGYDQKNADIYLYNEWARDIDSYLARNELPNLSLVRLPHDHFGDFGNAVAGLNTVPLQMADNDYAVGLLVEKISKSPLWKDTAIVIVEDDSQDGPDHVDSHRSVVYIISPYTKRKALVSTNYNTVSLVRTMEDLLNIGYLGITDANAKPMSDAFTREPNFTPYKAVVPGNLCGEPVDPKLVPACQAKNVEKTTAIPSLHNKQWWAQATKDFYFEVEDKLDPEKFNRVLWTGIQGDKVPYPTERSHADLRQNRAQLLGNSSLSTDNLSAQAN
;
A
#
# COMPACT_ATOMS: atom_id res chain seq x y z
N MET A 1 64.62 10.97 12.49
CA MET A 1 64.01 10.16 11.41
C MET A 1 62.90 9.19 11.85
N GLN A 2 62.60 8.99 13.15
CA GLN A 2 61.54 8.04 13.58
C GLN A 2 60.09 8.58 13.53
N ASN A 3 59.87 9.90 13.59
CA ASN A 3 58.50 10.47 13.59
C ASN A 3 57.83 10.55 12.20
N PHE A 4 58.58 10.43 11.11
CA PHE A 4 58.02 10.49 9.75
C PHE A 4 57.44 9.15 9.26
N LYS A 5 57.95 8.01 9.78
CA LYS A 5 57.42 6.68 9.41
C LYS A 5 56.05 6.41 10.06
N ARG A 6 55.82 6.79 11.32
CA ARG A 6 54.56 6.54 12.03
C ARG A 6 53.35 7.29 11.43
N LYS A 7 53.55 8.53 10.96
CA LYS A 7 52.50 9.30 10.24
C LYS A 7 52.18 8.71 8.85
N ARG A 8 53.18 8.16 8.15
CA ARG A 8 52.93 7.45 6.88
C ARG A 8 52.15 6.16 7.09
N TYR A 9 52.42 5.39 8.13
CA TYR A 9 51.63 4.18 8.41
C TYR A 9 50.19 4.51 8.82
N LEU A 10 49.93 5.58 9.57
CA LEU A 10 48.56 6.02 9.89
C LEU A 10 47.81 6.56 8.68
N LEU A 11 48.44 7.37 7.82
CA LEU A 11 47.82 7.84 6.58
C LEU A 11 47.61 6.71 5.57
N LEU A 12 48.55 5.76 5.47
CA LEU A 12 48.40 4.61 4.58
C LEU A 12 47.35 3.63 5.09
N SER A 13 47.21 3.45 6.40
CA SER A 13 46.12 2.63 6.97
C SER A 13 44.76 3.33 6.89
N LEU A 14 44.68 4.66 6.98
CA LEU A 14 43.45 5.40 6.67
C LEU A 14 43.11 5.34 5.17
N LEU A 15 44.09 5.49 4.29
CA LEU A 15 43.89 5.41 2.84
C LEU A 15 43.57 3.98 2.39
N VAL A 16 44.14 2.95 3.02
CA VAL A 16 43.82 1.55 2.75
C VAL A 16 42.46 1.18 3.36
N ALA A 17 42.07 1.72 4.52
CA ALA A 17 40.72 1.54 5.05
C ALA A 17 39.66 2.22 4.17
N VAL A 18 39.89 3.47 3.72
CA VAL A 18 39.01 4.17 2.78
C VAL A 18 39.00 3.50 1.41
N ALA A 19 40.14 3.01 0.91
CA ALA A 19 40.19 2.29 -0.35
C ALA A 19 39.55 0.90 -0.27
N ILE A 20 39.66 0.17 0.83
CA ILE A 20 38.99 -1.13 1.02
C ILE A 20 37.47 -0.93 1.16
N VAL A 21 37.02 0.15 1.83
CA VAL A 21 35.60 0.51 1.89
C VAL A 21 35.08 0.93 0.50
N VAL A 22 35.80 1.78 -0.23
CA VAL A 22 35.39 2.21 -1.59
C VAL A 22 35.47 1.07 -2.61
N SER A 23 36.44 0.16 -2.50
CA SER A 23 36.58 -1.01 -3.39
C SER A 23 35.55 -2.10 -3.06
N GLY A 24 35.26 -2.33 -1.78
CA GLY A 24 34.19 -3.23 -1.33
C GLY A 24 32.81 -2.75 -1.81
N ILE A 25 32.55 -1.45 -1.75
CA ILE A 25 31.28 -0.83 -2.19
C ILE A 25 31.09 -0.85 -3.71
N GLN A 26 32.16 -0.75 -4.51
CA GLN A 26 32.06 -0.92 -5.98
C GLN A 26 31.79 -2.38 -6.38
N LEU A 27 32.32 -3.35 -5.65
CA LEU A 27 32.01 -4.78 -5.83
C LEU A 27 30.58 -5.11 -5.41
N VAL A 28 30.07 -4.53 -4.33
CA VAL A 28 28.67 -4.69 -3.89
C VAL A 28 27.68 -4.16 -4.94
N ASN A 29 27.94 -2.99 -5.55
CA ASN A 29 27.08 -2.43 -6.61
C ASN A 29 27.04 -3.26 -7.91
N ALA A 30 28.00 -4.14 -8.16
CA ALA A 30 28.01 -5.05 -9.30
C ALA A 30 27.27 -6.38 -9.03
N VAL A 31 27.12 -6.77 -7.76
CA VAL A 31 26.48 -8.03 -7.30
C VAL A 31 25.00 -7.84 -6.95
N LEU A 32 24.62 -6.64 -6.51
CA LEU A 32 23.23 -6.28 -6.18
C LEU A 32 22.20 -6.35 -7.33
N PRO A 33 22.52 -6.09 -8.62
CA PRO A 33 21.51 -6.02 -9.67
C PRO A 33 20.71 -7.30 -9.86
N THR A 34 21.27 -8.47 -9.55
CA THR A 34 20.59 -9.78 -9.68
C THR A 34 20.26 -10.40 -8.34
N SER A 35 20.46 -9.66 -7.25
CA SER A 35 20.14 -10.15 -5.91
C SER A 35 18.61 -10.16 -5.73
N PRO A 36 18.04 -11.18 -5.07
CA PRO A 36 16.65 -11.10 -4.64
C PRO A 36 16.48 -10.00 -3.57
N VAL A 37 15.23 -9.62 -3.31
CA VAL A 37 14.87 -8.85 -2.11
C VAL A 37 15.40 -9.55 -0.86
N GLY A 38 15.86 -8.79 0.13
CA GLY A 38 16.40 -9.35 1.37
C GLY A 38 17.59 -8.60 1.96
N ASN A 39 18.15 -9.16 3.03
CA ASN A 39 19.36 -8.64 3.69
C ASN A 39 20.57 -8.65 2.75
N ILE A 40 21.37 -7.58 2.81
CA ILE A 40 22.61 -7.43 2.07
C ILE A 40 23.79 -7.21 3.05
N PRO A 41 25.06 -7.30 2.60
CA PRO A 41 26.21 -7.10 3.47
C PRO A 41 26.17 -5.78 4.26
N GLU A 42 26.88 -5.72 5.38
CA GLU A 42 27.02 -4.52 6.23
C GLU A 42 25.73 -4.06 6.94
N GLY A 43 24.72 -4.93 7.03
CA GLY A 43 23.50 -4.66 7.81
C GLY A 43 22.47 -3.78 7.10
N GLY A 44 22.51 -3.77 5.76
CA GLY A 44 21.45 -3.19 4.93
C GLY A 44 20.47 -4.25 4.42
N ALA A 45 19.42 -3.80 3.72
CA ALA A 45 18.50 -4.69 3.02
C ALA A 45 17.99 -4.04 1.72
N LEU A 46 17.88 -4.83 0.65
CA LEU A 46 17.22 -4.46 -0.61
C LEU A 46 15.72 -4.69 -0.45
N LEU A 47 14.92 -3.69 -0.77
CA LEU A 47 13.46 -3.70 -0.63
C LEU A 47 12.77 -4.08 -1.95
N PRO A 48 11.51 -4.54 -1.92
CA PRO A 48 10.68 -4.74 -3.13
C PRO A 48 10.58 -3.48 -4.02
N THR A 49 10.69 -2.29 -3.43
CA THR A 49 10.71 -1.01 -4.16
C THR A 49 12.01 -0.74 -4.92
N GLY A 50 13.05 -1.57 -4.73
CA GLY A 50 14.39 -1.41 -5.32
C GLY A 50 15.28 -0.42 -4.57
N GLN A 51 14.77 0.21 -3.51
CA GLN A 51 15.57 1.00 -2.57
C GLN A 51 16.35 0.09 -1.62
N ILE A 52 17.38 0.64 -0.99
CA ILE A 52 18.16 -0.03 0.05
C ILE A 52 17.96 0.69 1.39
N ILE A 53 17.75 -0.06 2.48
CA ILE A 53 17.82 0.50 3.84
C ILE A 53 19.15 0.15 4.49
N THR A 54 19.64 1.02 5.38
CA THR A 54 20.88 0.80 6.16
C THR A 54 20.71 1.32 7.59
N PRO A 55 19.82 0.71 8.40
CA PRO A 55 19.42 1.24 9.71
C PRO A 55 20.57 1.35 10.72
N ALA A 56 21.64 0.55 10.54
CA ALA A 56 22.81 0.54 11.43
C ALA A 56 23.98 1.42 10.93
N ALA A 57 23.83 2.16 9.82
CA ALA A 57 24.95 2.88 9.20
C ALA A 57 25.48 4.04 10.07
N ALA A 58 24.64 4.64 10.92
CA ALA A 58 25.09 5.68 11.84
C ALA A 58 26.00 5.08 12.94
N PRO A 59 27.23 5.60 13.16
CA PRO A 59 28.14 5.03 14.17
C PRO A 59 27.54 4.99 15.58
N GLY A 60 27.57 3.83 16.20
CA GLY A 60 27.02 3.61 17.54
C GLY A 60 25.49 3.48 17.59
N SER A 61 24.82 3.48 16.43
CA SER A 61 23.39 3.19 16.36
C SER A 61 23.09 1.72 16.67
N THR A 62 21.90 1.47 17.20
CA THR A 62 21.36 0.12 17.40
C THR A 62 19.99 0.04 16.76
N PHE A 63 19.67 -1.07 16.12
CA PHE A 63 18.34 -1.37 15.59
C PHE A 63 17.80 -2.65 16.22
N ALA A 64 16.53 -2.64 16.61
CA ALA A 64 15.84 -3.80 17.18
C ALA A 64 14.41 -3.90 16.67
N ARG A 65 13.92 -5.13 16.49
CA ARG A 65 12.49 -5.39 16.23
C ARG A 65 11.65 -5.14 17.49
N LEU A 66 10.36 -4.87 17.27
CA LEU A 66 9.38 -4.81 18.36
C LEU A 66 8.90 -6.21 18.73
N VAL A 67 9.74 -6.92 19.48
CA VAL A 67 9.53 -8.32 19.85
C VAL A 67 8.40 -8.46 20.87
N THR A 68 7.39 -9.27 20.57
CA THR A 68 6.27 -9.53 21.50
C THR A 68 6.60 -10.64 22.51
N GLY A 69 7.41 -11.62 22.09
CA GLY A 69 7.73 -12.80 22.90
C GLY A 69 6.60 -13.84 22.94
N LEU A 70 5.54 -13.67 22.14
CA LEU A 70 4.43 -14.62 22.06
C LEU A 70 4.81 -15.93 21.38
N ARG A 71 5.82 -15.89 20.51
CA ARG A 71 6.38 -17.07 19.82
C ARG A 71 7.90 -17.00 19.80
N THR A 72 8.55 -18.16 19.86
CA THR A 72 10.01 -18.27 19.78
C THR A 72 10.54 -18.02 18.37
N ASP A 73 9.70 -18.29 17.38
CA ASP A 73 9.95 -18.12 15.95
C ASP A 73 9.72 -16.68 15.45
N ARG A 74 9.37 -15.76 16.35
CA ARG A 74 9.14 -14.32 16.10
C ARG A 74 8.11 -13.98 15.02
N ASN A 75 7.30 -14.93 14.55
CA ASN A 75 6.23 -14.65 13.58
C ASN A 75 5.11 -13.79 14.17
N ALA A 76 5.00 -13.74 15.50
CA ALA A 76 4.10 -12.86 16.23
C ALA A 76 4.77 -11.57 16.73
N ASP A 77 5.94 -11.20 16.21
CA ASP A 77 6.49 -9.85 16.44
C ASP A 77 5.56 -8.78 15.83
N ALA A 78 5.55 -7.60 16.42
CA ALA A 78 4.62 -6.55 16.03
C ALA A 78 5.00 -5.92 14.69
N ALA A 79 4.00 -5.63 13.87
CA ALA A 79 4.07 -4.81 12.67
C ALA A 79 3.74 -3.34 12.98
N GLU A 80 4.17 -2.46 12.08
CA GLU A 80 3.79 -1.06 12.00
C GLU A 80 3.82 -0.22 13.28
N ALA A 81 5.01 0.26 13.65
CA ALA A 81 5.14 1.29 14.66
C ALA A 81 4.77 2.66 14.07
N VAL A 82 3.80 3.34 14.67
CA VAL A 82 3.20 4.57 14.12
C VAL A 82 3.62 5.84 14.86
N THR A 83 3.86 5.77 16.17
CA THR A 83 4.25 6.94 16.96
C THR A 83 5.07 6.59 18.19
N THR A 84 5.87 7.56 18.64
CA THR A 84 6.65 7.50 19.88
C THR A 84 6.28 8.64 20.81
N ALA A 85 6.40 8.42 22.12
CA ALA A 85 6.21 9.48 23.12
C ALA A 85 7.18 9.32 24.29
N LEU A 86 8.12 10.27 24.45
CA LEU A 86 9.04 10.32 25.58
C LEU A 86 8.36 10.96 26.79
N SER A 87 8.51 10.36 27.97
CA SER A 87 7.94 10.88 29.22
C SER A 87 8.49 12.27 29.56
N PRO A 88 7.73 13.11 30.30
CA PRO A 88 8.20 14.44 30.71
C PRO A 88 9.53 14.43 31.49
N ASP A 89 9.78 13.37 32.26
CA ASP A 89 11.04 13.19 32.98
C ASP A 89 12.19 12.66 32.12
N GLY A 90 11.91 12.20 30.89
CA GLY A 90 12.86 11.72 29.90
C GLY A 90 13.34 10.28 30.10
N LYS A 91 12.73 9.52 31.02
CA LYS A 91 13.20 8.18 31.41
C LYS A 91 12.44 7.04 30.74
N THR A 92 11.22 7.30 30.28
CA THR A 92 10.35 6.26 29.72
C THR A 92 9.95 6.64 28.31
N LEU A 93 10.19 5.74 27.35
CA LEU A 93 9.75 5.89 25.97
C LEU A 93 8.57 4.94 25.71
N LEU A 94 7.48 5.47 25.18
CA LEU A 94 6.38 4.68 24.64
C LEU A 94 6.51 4.55 23.13
N VAL A 95 6.17 3.37 22.61
CA VAL A 95 6.03 3.10 21.16
C VAL A 95 4.67 2.47 20.92
N LEU A 96 3.85 3.09 20.07
CA LEU A 96 2.56 2.56 19.64
C LEU A 96 2.70 1.85 18.29
N THR A 97 2.04 0.70 18.18
CA THR A 97 1.84 -0.04 16.93
C THR A 97 0.37 0.03 16.52
N SER A 98 0.10 0.13 15.22
CA SER A 98 -1.25 0.16 14.66
C SER A 98 -1.20 -0.39 13.22
N GLY A 99 -1.27 -1.71 13.05
CA GLY A 99 -1.15 -2.33 11.73
C GLY A 99 -1.85 -3.68 11.60
N TYR A 100 -1.23 -4.61 10.85
CA TYR A 100 -1.72 -5.98 10.73
C TYR A 100 -1.19 -6.86 11.86
N ASN A 101 -1.69 -6.64 13.08
CA ASN A 101 -1.32 -7.44 14.25
C ASN A 101 -2.50 -8.31 14.74
N LYS A 102 -2.89 -9.30 13.93
CA LYS A 102 -4.00 -10.21 14.24
C LYS A 102 -3.70 -11.66 13.91
N ASP A 103 -4.59 -12.54 14.36
CA ASP A 103 -4.62 -13.97 14.03
C ASP A 103 -3.31 -14.72 14.31
N PHE A 104 -2.56 -14.25 15.32
CA PHE A 104 -1.41 -14.99 15.82
C PHE A 104 -1.88 -16.32 16.41
N ARG A 105 -1.27 -17.44 16.04
CA ARG A 105 -1.55 -18.75 16.65
C ARG A 105 -0.42 -19.18 17.59
N ASP A 106 -0.75 -20.03 18.55
CA ASP A 106 0.22 -20.65 19.44
C ASP A 106 1.15 -21.60 18.67
N GLU A 107 2.45 -21.52 18.95
CA GLU A 107 3.46 -22.28 18.18
C GLU A 107 3.42 -23.79 18.43
N ASN A 108 2.82 -24.25 19.53
CA ASN A 108 2.80 -25.68 19.90
C ASN A 108 1.46 -26.35 19.60
N THR A 109 0.36 -25.62 19.76
CA THR A 109 -1.01 -26.15 19.63
C THR A 109 -1.68 -25.73 18.32
N GLY A 110 -1.22 -24.65 17.69
CA GLY A 110 -1.88 -24.08 16.50
C GLY A 110 -3.22 -23.41 16.78
N ALA A 111 -3.61 -23.23 18.04
CA ALA A 111 -4.83 -22.51 18.40
C ALA A 111 -4.63 -20.99 18.31
N ASP A 112 -5.68 -20.24 17.97
CA ASP A 112 -5.63 -18.78 17.93
C ASP A 112 -5.30 -18.20 19.31
N LEU A 113 -4.29 -17.32 19.35
CA LEU A 113 -4.02 -16.47 20.49
C LEU A 113 -5.08 -15.39 20.53
N THR A 114 -5.89 -15.45 21.59
CA THR A 114 -6.97 -14.50 21.78
C THR A 114 -6.78 -13.67 23.04
N TYR A 115 -7.13 -12.40 22.95
CA TYR A 115 -6.99 -11.40 24.02
C TYR A 115 -8.37 -11.02 24.53
N ARG A 116 -8.49 -10.76 25.83
CA ARG A 116 -9.73 -10.24 26.40
C ARG A 116 -9.80 -8.74 26.15
N VAL A 117 -10.90 -8.30 25.55
CA VAL A 117 -11.16 -6.88 25.33
C VAL A 117 -11.51 -6.25 26.68
N LEU A 118 -10.95 -5.07 26.97
CA LEU A 118 -11.21 -4.36 28.21
C LEU A 118 -12.63 -3.79 28.22
N ASP A 119 -13.35 -3.99 29.31
CA ASP A 119 -14.59 -3.27 29.58
C ASP A 119 -14.28 -1.77 29.74
N PRO A 120 -14.89 -0.88 28.96
CA PRO A 120 -14.48 0.53 28.94
C PRO A 120 -14.86 1.29 30.20
N LEU A 121 -15.81 0.81 31.00
CA LEU A 121 -16.24 1.48 32.23
C LEU A 121 -15.37 1.10 33.42
N THR A 122 -14.88 -0.14 33.45
CA THR A 122 -14.15 -0.72 34.59
C THR A 122 -12.68 -0.97 34.33
N GLY A 123 -12.25 -1.02 33.06
CA GLY A 123 -10.88 -1.33 32.65
C GLY A 123 -10.50 -2.79 32.89
N LYS A 124 -11.46 -3.63 33.30
CA LYS A 124 -11.24 -5.04 33.57
C LYS A 124 -11.42 -5.86 32.28
N PRO A 125 -10.71 -7.00 32.15
CA PRO A 125 -10.94 -7.91 31.03
C PRO A 125 -12.40 -8.39 30.99
N SER A 126 -13.08 -8.20 29.86
CA SER A 126 -14.45 -8.64 29.65
C SER A 126 -14.53 -10.13 29.25
N ALA A 127 -15.74 -10.63 28.98
CA ALA A 127 -15.95 -11.95 28.39
C ALA A 127 -15.61 -11.99 26.89
N THR A 128 -15.64 -10.83 26.21
CA THR A 128 -15.33 -10.71 24.78
C THR A 128 -13.85 -10.99 24.54
N ARG A 129 -13.57 -11.86 23.58
CA ARG A 129 -12.22 -12.18 23.11
C ARG A 129 -12.05 -11.76 21.66
N THR A 130 -10.82 -11.47 21.28
CA THR A 130 -10.45 -11.07 19.92
C THR A 130 -9.08 -11.62 19.56
N THR A 131 -8.82 -11.81 18.27
CA THR A 131 -7.49 -12.12 17.73
C THR A 131 -6.68 -10.85 17.40
N LYS A 132 -7.32 -9.68 17.42
CA LYS A 132 -6.71 -8.36 17.16
C LYS A 132 -5.80 -7.94 18.31
N ALA A 133 -4.61 -7.45 17.98
CA ALA A 133 -3.58 -7.21 18.98
C ALA A 133 -2.60 -6.10 18.61
N GLU A 134 -3.01 -4.84 18.77
CA GLU A 134 -2.06 -3.74 18.79
C GLU A 134 -1.36 -3.61 20.14
N TRP A 135 -0.23 -2.89 20.14
CA TRP A 135 0.65 -2.81 21.29
C TRP A 135 1.11 -1.40 21.61
N VAL A 136 1.20 -1.11 22.90
CA VAL A 136 2.10 -0.09 23.45
C VAL A 136 3.28 -0.77 24.11
N PHE A 137 4.47 -0.53 23.58
CA PHE A 137 5.73 -0.94 24.21
C PHE A 137 6.22 0.18 25.14
N VAL A 138 6.61 -0.18 26.36
CA VAL A 138 7.15 0.72 27.37
C VAL A 138 8.62 0.40 27.57
N PHE A 139 9.49 1.36 27.30
CA PHE A 139 10.93 1.21 27.43
C PHE A 139 11.51 2.15 28.47
N ASP A 140 12.40 1.64 29.32
CA ASP A 140 13.35 2.47 30.06
C ASP A 140 14.43 2.95 29.08
N VAL A 141 14.70 4.24 29.10
CA VAL A 141 15.74 4.90 28.31
C VAL A 141 16.66 5.79 29.16
N SER A 142 16.58 5.69 30.49
CA SER A 142 17.33 6.52 31.43
C SER A 142 18.86 6.42 31.31
N ASN A 143 19.35 5.26 30.88
CA ASN A 143 20.79 4.98 30.72
C ASN A 143 21.26 5.04 29.26
N GLY A 144 20.47 5.63 28.36
CA GLY A 144 20.77 5.71 26.93
C GLY A 144 20.67 4.38 26.17
N LYS A 145 20.21 3.31 26.82
CA LYS A 145 19.90 2.01 26.21
C LYS A 145 18.39 1.81 26.21
N LEU A 146 17.90 1.08 25.21
CA LEU A 146 16.50 0.69 25.11
C LEU A 146 16.25 -0.60 25.92
N VAL A 147 15.52 -0.52 27.04
CA VAL A 147 15.20 -1.70 27.87
C VAL A 147 13.68 -1.85 27.98
N LYS A 148 13.10 -2.90 27.38
CA LYS A 148 11.65 -3.15 27.43
C LYS A 148 11.22 -3.46 28.87
N GLN A 149 10.41 -2.59 29.45
CA GLN A 149 9.82 -2.76 30.80
C GLN A 149 8.47 -3.46 30.74
N GLN A 150 7.64 -3.08 29.77
CA GLN A 150 6.27 -3.57 29.64
C GLN A 150 5.86 -3.59 28.17
N GLN A 151 4.85 -4.41 27.88
CA GLN A 151 4.13 -4.44 26.62
C GLN A 151 2.64 -4.58 26.95
N ILE A 152 1.81 -3.71 26.39
CA ILE A 152 0.39 -3.58 26.72
C ILE A 152 -0.40 -3.86 25.46
N ASN A 153 -1.28 -4.86 25.50
CA ASN A 153 -2.19 -5.18 24.41
C ASN A 153 -3.38 -4.20 24.40
N ILE A 154 -3.69 -3.67 23.24
CA ILE A 154 -4.87 -2.86 22.95
C ILE A 154 -5.45 -3.37 21.63
N PRO A 155 -6.70 -3.87 21.56
CA PRO A 155 -7.21 -4.48 20.33
C PRO A 155 -7.18 -3.57 19.10
N ASN A 156 -7.64 -2.32 19.25
CA ASN A 156 -7.73 -1.33 18.18
C ASN A 156 -7.04 -0.04 18.60
N THR A 157 -6.22 0.52 17.71
CA THR A 157 -5.55 1.81 17.88
C THR A 157 -5.39 2.50 16.52
N TYR A 158 -4.80 3.70 16.48
CA TYR A 158 -4.49 4.35 15.20
C TYR A 158 -3.19 5.19 15.22
N ASN A 159 -3.15 6.36 15.87
CA ASN A 159 -1.96 7.23 15.81
C ASN A 159 -1.71 8.06 17.08
N GLY A 160 -2.72 8.23 17.95
CA GLY A 160 -2.64 9.10 19.11
C GLY A 160 -1.97 8.45 20.32
N LEU A 161 -0.94 9.11 20.84
CA LEU A 161 -0.21 8.70 22.04
C LEU A 161 0.29 9.94 22.79
N ALA A 162 -0.23 10.19 23.99
CA ALA A 162 0.10 11.40 24.75
C ALA A 162 0.33 11.11 26.23
N TRP A 163 1.34 11.75 26.82
CA TRP A 163 1.59 11.69 28.26
C TRP A 163 0.72 12.70 29.01
N ALA A 164 0.24 12.30 30.19
CA ALA A 164 -0.18 13.28 31.19
C ALA A 164 1.05 14.04 31.72
N LYS A 165 0.81 15.26 32.21
CA LYS A 165 1.85 16.20 32.65
C LYS A 165 2.88 15.60 33.62
N ASP A 166 2.43 14.76 34.55
CA ASP A 166 3.24 14.20 35.62
C ASP A 166 4.04 12.95 35.20
N GLY A 167 3.83 12.44 33.98
CA GLY A 167 4.44 11.20 33.49
C GLY A 167 3.91 9.94 34.17
N THR A 168 2.93 10.05 35.06
CA THR A 168 2.35 8.89 35.75
C THR A 168 1.19 8.28 34.98
N ARG A 169 0.61 8.99 34.00
CA ARG A 169 -0.45 8.47 33.13
C ARG A 169 -0.14 8.77 31.67
N PHE A 170 -0.58 7.91 30.76
CA PHE A 170 -0.64 8.21 29.33
C PHE A 170 -1.98 7.83 28.72
N TYR A 171 -2.24 8.37 27.53
CA TYR A 171 -3.47 8.20 26.76
C TYR A 171 -3.14 7.63 25.38
N VAL A 172 -4.03 6.77 24.87
CA VAL A 172 -3.90 6.12 23.56
C VAL A 172 -5.22 6.25 22.80
N SER A 173 -5.15 6.63 21.52
CA SER A 173 -6.32 6.66 20.65
C SER A 173 -6.83 5.24 20.40
N GLY A 174 -8.13 4.99 20.59
CA GLY A 174 -8.74 3.69 20.29
C GLY A 174 -9.03 3.46 18.80
N GLY A 175 -8.66 4.38 17.90
CA GLY A 175 -8.94 4.26 16.48
C GLY A 175 -10.44 4.13 16.23
N ILE A 176 -10.83 3.03 15.58
CA ILE A 176 -12.24 2.66 15.27
C ILE A 176 -13.12 2.46 16.51
N ASP A 177 -12.55 2.27 17.70
CA ASP A 177 -13.33 2.10 18.95
C ASP A 177 -13.93 3.41 19.48
N ASP A 178 -13.64 4.54 18.82
CA ASP A 178 -14.19 5.87 19.10
C ASP A 178 -14.09 6.28 20.59
N ARG A 179 -12.92 6.00 21.16
CA ARG A 179 -12.60 6.24 22.56
C ARG A 179 -11.11 6.50 22.76
N VAL A 180 -10.78 7.01 23.94
CA VAL A 180 -9.39 7.19 24.38
C VAL A 180 -9.13 6.30 25.59
N TYR A 181 -8.18 5.38 25.44
CA TYR A 181 -7.67 4.54 26.53
C TYR A 181 -6.75 5.36 27.43
N ALA A 182 -6.79 5.09 28.73
CA ALA A 182 -5.91 5.71 29.71
C ALA A 182 -5.21 4.64 30.55
N TYR A 183 -3.92 4.83 30.81
CA TYR A 183 -3.11 3.92 31.62
C TYR A 183 -2.33 4.70 32.65
N ALA A 184 -2.40 4.29 33.92
CA ALA A 184 -1.74 4.94 35.04
C ALA A 184 -0.69 4.02 35.68
N SER A 185 0.41 4.63 36.12
CA SER A 185 1.52 3.97 36.79
C SER A 185 1.14 3.62 38.21
N ASN A 186 1.44 2.40 38.63
CA ASN A 186 1.43 1.98 40.03
C ASN A 186 2.84 2.00 40.67
N GLY A 187 3.82 2.58 39.98
CA GLY A 187 5.23 2.60 40.36
C GLY A 187 6.10 1.51 39.73
N SER A 188 5.52 0.43 39.20
CA SER A 188 6.26 -0.63 38.49
C SER A 188 5.76 -0.89 37.07
N GLN A 189 4.46 -0.70 36.82
CA GLN A 189 3.80 -0.93 35.54
C GLN A 189 2.70 0.11 35.31
N TYR A 190 2.30 0.25 34.05
CA TYR A 190 1.12 1.02 33.66
C TYR A 190 -0.09 0.09 33.53
N LEU A 191 -1.14 0.37 34.28
CA LEU A 191 -2.37 -0.43 34.32
C LEU A 191 -3.55 0.36 33.73
N PRO A 192 -4.56 -0.31 33.16
CA PRO A 192 -5.79 0.34 32.71
C PRO A 192 -6.37 1.25 33.80
N ASP A 193 -6.56 2.52 33.47
CA ASP A 193 -7.13 3.53 34.35
C ASP A 193 -8.49 3.92 33.79
N ALA A 194 -9.55 3.21 34.21
CA ALA A 194 -10.91 3.36 33.71
C ALA A 194 -11.84 4.07 34.74
N PRO A 195 -12.99 4.66 34.32
CA PRO A 195 -13.60 4.57 32.98
C PRO A 195 -12.74 5.24 31.91
N PHE A 196 -12.67 4.65 30.73
CA PHE A 196 -12.05 5.27 29.57
C PHE A 196 -12.91 6.43 29.06
N ILE A 197 -12.31 7.29 28.23
CA ILE A 197 -13.01 8.45 27.68
C ILE A 197 -13.78 8.00 26.44
N LEU A 198 -15.10 7.98 26.52
CA LEU A 198 -15.99 7.63 25.41
C LEU A 198 -16.34 8.89 24.61
N LEU A 199 -16.14 8.89 23.29
CA LEU A 199 -16.47 10.04 22.44
C LEU A 199 -17.92 10.01 21.94
N ASN A 200 -18.50 8.81 21.80
CA ASN A 200 -19.93 8.57 21.51
C ASN A 200 -20.40 9.04 20.13
N HIS A 201 -19.53 9.05 19.13
CA HIS A 201 -19.93 9.14 17.73
C HIS A 201 -20.46 7.79 17.23
N ASN A 202 -19.79 6.69 17.63
CA ASN A 202 -20.27 5.32 17.44
C ASN A 202 -21.31 4.95 18.51
N SER A 203 -22.33 4.16 18.14
CA SER A 203 -23.33 3.70 19.09
C SER A 203 -22.79 2.53 19.94
N ASN A 204 -23.51 2.19 21.02
CA ASN A 204 -23.11 1.16 21.98
C ASN A 204 -21.68 1.35 22.54
N SER A 205 -21.27 2.59 22.77
CA SER A 205 -19.91 2.98 23.18
C SER A 205 -19.43 2.37 24.50
N THR A 206 -20.34 1.86 25.33
CA THR A 206 -20.01 1.18 26.59
C THR A 206 -19.70 -0.30 26.43
N ALA A 207 -19.92 -0.89 25.25
CA ALA A 207 -19.54 -2.26 24.98
C ALA A 207 -18.01 -2.39 24.78
N PRO A 208 -17.44 -3.59 24.99
CA PRO A 208 -16.02 -3.86 24.73
C PRO A 208 -15.60 -3.42 23.32
N PHE A 209 -16.40 -3.74 22.30
CA PHE A 209 -16.36 -3.12 20.98
C PHE A 209 -17.67 -2.35 20.75
N PRO A 210 -17.62 -1.11 20.25
CA PRO A 210 -18.82 -0.36 19.88
C PRO A 210 -19.40 -0.87 18.56
N ASP A 211 -20.59 -0.39 18.21
CA ASP A 211 -21.10 -0.56 16.85
C ASP A 211 -20.40 0.48 15.95
N TYR A 212 -19.74 0.06 14.87
CA TYR A 212 -18.99 0.95 13.97
C TYR A 212 -19.89 1.71 12.98
N ASP A 213 -20.93 2.34 13.51
CA ASP A 213 -22.03 2.96 12.79
C ASP A 213 -22.01 4.51 12.87
N GLY A 214 -20.88 5.09 13.27
CA GLY A 214 -20.66 6.52 13.46
C GLY A 214 -20.35 7.33 12.20
N GLY A 215 -19.37 8.20 12.32
CA GLY A 215 -18.85 9.02 11.21
C GLY A 215 -19.71 10.22 10.85
N LEU A 216 -19.25 10.92 9.81
CA LEU A 216 -19.87 12.13 9.26
C LEU A 216 -21.32 11.93 8.79
N LEU A 217 -21.63 10.75 8.23
CA LEU A 217 -22.88 10.50 7.48
C LEU A 217 -23.98 9.77 8.26
N LYS A 218 -23.72 9.29 9.49
CA LYS A 218 -24.67 8.49 10.29
C LYS A 218 -26.11 9.02 10.30
N ASN A 219 -26.30 10.32 10.51
CA ASN A 219 -27.63 10.91 10.70
C ASN A 219 -28.12 11.64 9.44
N THR A 220 -27.75 11.17 8.27
CA THR A 220 -28.09 11.77 6.98
C THR A 220 -28.83 10.77 6.11
N GLN A 221 -29.39 11.22 4.98
CA GLN A 221 -29.98 10.30 4.01
C GLN A 221 -28.91 9.39 3.33
N ALA A 222 -27.61 9.62 3.56
CA ALA A 222 -26.48 8.81 3.10
C ALA A 222 -26.00 7.81 4.16
N GLU A 223 -26.78 7.55 5.22
CA GLU A 223 -26.39 6.60 6.28
C GLU A 223 -26.00 5.21 5.73
N THR A 224 -26.56 4.79 4.59
CA THR A 224 -26.22 3.52 3.92
C THR A 224 -24.78 3.43 3.42
N VAL A 225 -24.12 4.56 3.19
CA VAL A 225 -22.70 4.65 2.81
C VAL A 225 -21.85 5.25 3.93
N ALA A 226 -22.41 5.44 5.13
CA ALA A 226 -21.67 5.93 6.28
C ALA A 226 -20.58 4.95 6.71
N THR A 227 -19.59 5.51 7.39
CA THR A 227 -18.42 4.83 7.91
C THR A 227 -18.34 5.06 9.41
N GLY A 228 -17.82 4.10 10.18
CA GLY A 228 -17.63 4.28 11.61
C GLY A 228 -16.73 5.49 11.96
N ALA A 229 -16.87 6.03 13.17
CA ALA A 229 -15.98 7.06 13.66
C ALA A 229 -14.57 6.50 13.96
N VAL A 230 -13.54 7.30 13.70
CA VAL A 230 -12.14 6.96 13.97
C VAL A 230 -11.45 8.09 14.71
N VAL A 231 -10.74 7.76 15.79
CA VAL A 231 -9.94 8.72 16.57
C VAL A 231 -8.47 8.59 16.21
N ALA A 232 -7.87 9.68 15.74
CA ALA A 232 -6.47 9.74 15.32
C ALA A 232 -5.57 10.34 16.43
N GLY A 233 -4.98 11.51 16.20
CA GLY A 233 -4.05 12.16 17.10
C GLY A 233 -4.69 12.64 18.41
N LEU A 234 -3.86 12.67 19.47
CA LEU A 234 -4.21 13.12 20.80
C LEU A 234 -3.14 14.09 21.33
N ASP A 235 -3.57 15.08 22.10
CA ASP A 235 -2.66 15.90 22.90
C ASP A 235 -3.32 16.33 24.23
N VAL A 236 -2.50 16.68 25.22
CA VAL A 236 -2.91 17.03 26.58
C VAL A 236 -2.33 18.38 26.98
N SER A 237 -3.16 19.24 27.57
CA SER A 237 -2.74 20.56 28.04
C SER A 237 -1.63 20.49 29.10
N LYS A 238 -0.84 21.56 29.23
CA LYS A 238 0.28 21.63 30.18
C LYS A 238 -0.13 21.54 31.65
N ASP A 239 -1.40 21.77 31.99
CA ASP A 239 -1.96 21.54 33.32
C ASP A 239 -2.52 20.13 33.51
N GLY A 240 -2.60 19.34 32.45
CA GLY A 240 -3.10 17.97 32.43
C GLY A 240 -4.62 17.84 32.47
N LYS A 241 -5.38 18.95 32.43
CA LYS A 241 -6.85 18.97 32.64
C LYS A 241 -7.68 18.87 31.37
N THR A 242 -7.09 19.16 30.22
CA THR A 242 -7.76 19.10 28.92
C THR A 242 -7.03 18.16 28.00
N LEU A 243 -7.75 17.21 27.41
CA LEU A 243 -7.29 16.38 26.31
C LEU A 243 -8.06 16.78 25.05
N VAL A 244 -7.40 16.76 23.90
CA VAL A 244 -8.05 16.91 22.60
C VAL A 244 -7.81 15.69 21.75
N ALA A 245 -8.86 15.24 21.08
CA ALA A 245 -8.82 14.13 20.13
C ALA A 245 -9.26 14.60 18.75
N ALA A 246 -8.51 14.22 17.70
CA ALA A 246 -8.91 14.40 16.31
C ALA A 246 -9.81 13.24 15.86
N ASN A 247 -10.98 13.57 15.30
CA ASN A 247 -11.98 12.59 14.89
C ASN A 247 -11.97 12.49 13.35
N PHE A 248 -11.12 11.59 12.85
CA PHE A 248 -10.69 11.45 11.46
C PHE A 248 -11.86 11.29 10.46
N GLU A 249 -12.85 10.46 10.78
CA GLU A 249 -14.02 10.19 9.93
C GLU A 249 -15.24 11.07 10.24
N ASN A 250 -15.10 11.99 11.19
CA ASN A 250 -16.17 12.88 11.66
C ASN A 250 -15.94 14.35 11.32
N ASP A 251 -14.78 14.68 10.76
CA ASP A 251 -14.36 16.05 10.43
C ASP A 251 -14.50 17.03 11.61
N SER A 252 -14.08 16.55 12.79
CA SER A 252 -14.22 17.28 14.05
C SER A 252 -13.10 17.00 15.04
N ILE A 253 -13.10 17.74 16.16
CA ILE A 253 -12.30 17.44 17.35
C ILE A 253 -13.16 17.34 18.59
N SER A 254 -12.75 16.49 19.52
CA SER A 254 -13.37 16.37 20.85
C SER A 254 -12.49 17.03 21.90
N ILE A 255 -13.05 18.02 22.62
CA ILE A 255 -12.42 18.64 23.80
C ILE A 255 -12.88 17.89 25.04
N VAL A 256 -11.95 17.33 25.79
CA VAL A 256 -12.21 16.41 26.91
C VAL A 256 -11.67 16.99 28.21
N ASP A 257 -12.47 16.91 29.27
CA ASP A 257 -12.00 17.07 30.66
C ASP A 257 -11.39 15.76 31.13
N THR A 258 -10.08 15.75 31.40
CA THR A 258 -9.36 14.54 31.84
C THR A 258 -9.65 14.17 33.29
N THR A 259 -10.11 15.12 34.11
CA THR A 259 -10.43 14.91 35.52
C THR A 259 -11.74 14.14 35.64
N ASN A 260 -12.76 14.58 34.91
CA ASN A 260 -14.07 13.96 34.89
C ASN A 260 -14.24 12.90 33.79
N ARG A 261 -13.29 12.81 32.85
CA ARG A 261 -13.26 11.90 31.70
C ARG A 261 -14.48 12.03 30.80
N LYS A 262 -14.88 13.28 30.55
CA LYS A 262 -16.06 13.62 29.76
C LYS A 262 -15.70 14.54 28.61
N VAL A 263 -16.31 14.29 27.45
CA VAL A 263 -16.32 15.25 26.36
C VAL A 263 -17.05 16.50 26.83
N LEU A 264 -16.36 17.63 26.87
CA LEU A 264 -16.92 18.94 27.19
C LEU A 264 -17.63 19.53 25.97
N ARG A 265 -17.01 19.39 24.80
CA ARG A 265 -17.50 19.95 23.55
C ARG A 265 -16.87 19.23 22.36
N GLU A 266 -17.68 18.91 21.36
CA GLU A 266 -17.21 18.57 20.01
C GLU A 266 -17.21 19.84 19.15
N ILE A 267 -16.15 20.06 18.38
CA ILE A 267 -16.01 21.18 17.44
C ILE A 267 -15.92 20.58 16.04
N LYS A 268 -17.01 20.71 15.28
CA LYS A 268 -17.11 20.24 13.89
C LYS A 268 -16.54 21.27 12.93
N PHE A 269 -15.65 20.84 12.04
CA PHE A 269 -15.06 21.67 10.99
C PHE A 269 -15.92 21.67 9.74
N PHE A 270 -16.58 20.55 9.48
CA PHE A 270 -17.56 20.38 8.43
C PHE A 270 -18.80 19.67 8.98
N ARG A 271 -19.97 20.03 8.44
CA ARG A 271 -21.24 19.36 8.72
C ARG A 271 -21.94 19.03 7.40
N PRO A 272 -22.67 17.91 7.34
CA PRO A 272 -23.64 17.66 6.28
C PRO A 272 -24.49 18.91 5.98
N GLY A 273 -24.40 19.42 4.76
CA GLY A 273 -25.13 20.61 4.28
C GLY A 273 -24.41 21.96 4.47
N ASP A 274 -23.24 22.01 5.10
CA ASP A 274 -22.39 23.20 5.15
C ASP A 274 -21.92 23.61 3.76
N ARG A 275 -21.56 24.91 3.59
CA ARG A 275 -21.20 25.55 2.30
C ARG A 275 -19.78 25.40 1.79
N ILE A 276 -18.89 24.94 2.64
CA ILE A 276 -17.49 24.75 2.30
C ILE A 276 -17.06 23.48 3.05
N ALA A 277 -16.71 22.44 2.32
CA ALA A 277 -16.07 21.26 2.87
C ALA A 277 -14.59 21.56 3.09
N THR A 278 -14.18 21.59 4.36
CA THR A 278 -12.85 22.01 4.77
C THR A 278 -12.59 21.64 6.23
N GLY A 279 -11.36 21.26 6.55
CA GLY A 279 -10.98 20.69 7.84
C GLY A 279 -11.28 19.20 7.90
N GLU A 280 -11.39 18.56 6.74
CA GLU A 280 -11.72 17.15 6.61
C GLU A 280 -10.51 16.26 6.91
N PHE A 281 -10.77 15.04 7.37
CA PHE A 281 -9.73 14.08 7.80
C PHE A 281 -8.74 14.69 8.80
N PRO A 282 -9.24 15.18 9.96
CA PRO A 282 -8.37 15.72 10.99
C PRO A 282 -7.47 14.61 11.56
N PHE A 283 -6.15 14.81 11.49
CA PHE A 283 -5.18 13.74 11.75
C PHE A 283 -4.42 13.91 13.07
N ASP A 284 -3.56 14.92 13.21
CA ASP A 284 -2.75 15.15 14.43
C ASP A 284 -3.11 16.48 15.08
N VAL A 285 -2.87 16.59 16.40
CA VAL A 285 -3.28 17.75 17.19
C VAL A 285 -2.16 18.28 18.10
N ALA A 286 -2.15 19.59 18.32
CA ALA A 286 -1.30 20.24 19.32
C ALA A 286 -2.05 21.31 20.11
N ILE A 287 -1.84 21.37 21.42
CA ILE A 287 -2.49 22.31 22.35
C ILE A 287 -1.50 23.39 22.77
N GLN A 288 -1.78 24.62 22.33
CA GLN A 288 -1.17 25.81 22.92
C GLN A 288 -1.88 26.11 24.25
N SER A 289 -1.13 26.03 25.33
CA SER A 289 -1.56 26.32 26.69
C SER A 289 -1.19 27.74 27.12
N SER A 290 -2.03 28.38 27.93
CA SER A 290 -1.74 29.65 28.61
C SER A 290 -0.63 29.50 29.67
N GLU A 291 -0.20 30.61 30.26
CA GLU A 291 0.88 30.63 31.26
C GLU A 291 0.58 29.75 32.49
N ASN A 292 -0.68 29.65 32.90
CA ASN A 292 -1.11 28.76 33.98
C ASN A 292 -1.24 27.28 33.55
N GLY A 293 -0.93 26.96 32.28
CA GLY A 293 -0.96 25.62 31.71
C GLY A 293 -2.33 25.17 31.16
N ALA A 294 -3.38 25.97 31.31
CA ALA A 294 -4.70 25.63 30.77
C ALA A 294 -4.71 25.68 29.23
N ALA A 295 -5.52 24.83 28.59
CA ALA A 295 -5.65 24.83 27.14
C ALA A 295 -6.26 26.16 26.65
N ALA A 296 -5.60 26.84 25.71
CA ALA A 296 -6.05 28.13 25.17
C ALA A 296 -6.43 28.03 23.69
N LYS A 297 -5.59 27.38 22.88
CA LYS A 297 -5.79 27.20 21.44
C LYS A 297 -5.33 25.81 21.02
N VAL A 298 -6.03 25.22 20.06
CA VAL A 298 -5.71 23.92 19.46
C VAL A 298 -5.33 24.13 18.00
N PHE A 299 -4.36 23.37 17.52
CA PHE A 299 -4.04 23.27 16.10
C PHE A 299 -4.24 21.82 15.66
N VAL A 300 -4.95 21.60 14.55
CA VAL A 300 -5.26 20.27 14.02
C VAL A 300 -4.93 20.22 12.54
N THR A 301 -4.21 19.20 12.09
CA THR A 301 -3.94 19.01 10.66
C THR A 301 -5.15 18.41 9.96
N SER A 302 -5.49 18.94 8.79
CA SER A 302 -6.50 18.39 7.89
C SER A 302 -5.80 17.88 6.63
N GLN A 303 -5.66 16.55 6.53
CA GLN A 303 -4.82 15.92 5.51
C GLN A 303 -5.34 16.21 4.09
N ARG A 304 -6.67 16.12 3.90
CA ARG A 304 -7.31 16.30 2.60
C ARG A 304 -7.25 17.75 2.09
N ASP A 305 -7.41 18.72 3.01
CA ASP A 305 -7.58 20.13 2.64
C ASP A 305 -6.28 20.93 2.63
N ASN A 306 -5.15 20.29 2.94
CA ASN A 306 -3.83 20.93 2.97
C ASN A 306 -3.79 22.14 3.91
N GLU A 307 -4.38 22.00 5.09
CA GLU A 307 -4.47 23.08 6.07
C GLU A 307 -4.24 22.61 7.52
N VAL A 308 -3.94 23.59 8.38
CA VAL A 308 -4.06 23.46 9.83
C VAL A 308 -5.26 24.28 10.29
N VAL A 309 -6.16 23.64 11.02
CA VAL A 309 -7.30 24.27 11.66
C VAL A 309 -6.90 24.71 13.06
N ALA A 310 -6.84 26.03 13.29
CA ALA A 310 -6.58 26.61 14.60
C ALA A 310 -7.91 26.97 15.30
N VAL A 311 -8.10 26.47 16.51
CA VAL A 311 -9.34 26.62 17.28
C VAL A 311 -9.07 27.32 18.60
N ASN A 312 -9.70 28.47 18.83
CA ASN A 312 -9.70 29.08 20.15
C ASN A 312 -10.67 28.32 21.06
N ILE A 313 -10.18 27.76 22.17
CA ILE A 313 -10.99 26.87 23.01
C ILE A 313 -12.09 27.65 23.74
N THR A 314 -11.81 28.85 24.24
CA THR A 314 -12.83 29.63 24.96
C THR A 314 -13.86 30.23 24.02
N ALA A 315 -13.40 30.88 22.95
CA ALA A 315 -14.26 31.58 22.01
C ALA A 315 -14.96 30.66 20.99
N GLY A 316 -14.42 29.45 20.77
CA GLY A 316 -14.88 28.53 19.72
C GLY A 316 -14.60 29.00 18.29
N SER A 317 -13.87 30.09 18.11
CA SER A 317 -13.53 30.61 16.78
C SER A 317 -12.50 29.71 16.08
N ILE A 318 -12.70 29.53 14.78
CA ILE A 318 -11.88 28.69 13.92
C ILE A 318 -11.12 29.59 12.93
N THR A 319 -9.82 29.35 12.77
CA THR A 319 -8.97 29.96 11.74
C THR A 319 -8.35 28.84 10.92
N ARG A 320 -8.49 28.91 9.59
CA ARG A 320 -7.90 27.94 8.67
C ARG A 320 -6.58 28.47 8.13
N ILE A 321 -5.52 27.70 8.26
CA ILE A 321 -4.16 28.09 7.91
C ILE A 321 -3.69 27.20 6.77
N PRO A 322 -3.65 27.69 5.53
CA PRO A 322 -3.11 26.91 4.41
C PRO A 322 -1.66 26.52 4.66
N VAL A 323 -1.33 25.25 4.41
CA VAL A 323 0.04 24.70 4.53
C VAL A 323 0.38 23.87 3.28
N GLY A 324 1.48 23.12 3.32
CA GLY A 324 1.84 22.17 2.27
C GLY A 324 0.85 21.00 2.19
N SER A 325 0.96 20.20 1.14
CA SER A 325 0.03 19.10 0.88
C SER A 325 0.22 17.91 1.81
N GLN A 326 -0.91 17.31 2.23
CA GLN A 326 -1.01 16.20 3.18
C GLN A 326 -0.28 16.50 4.51
N PRO A 327 -0.76 17.49 5.28
CA PRO A 327 -0.18 17.82 6.58
C PRO A 327 -0.40 16.67 7.59
N ASN A 328 0.69 16.19 8.18
CA ASN A 328 0.74 15.01 9.04
C ASN A 328 0.92 15.41 10.51
N LYS A 329 2.02 15.01 11.15
CA LYS A 329 2.30 15.37 12.56
C LYS A 329 2.68 16.83 12.75
N VAL A 330 2.35 17.33 13.93
CA VAL A 330 2.65 18.69 14.37
C VAL A 330 3.48 18.73 15.66
N GLN A 331 4.35 19.73 15.79
CA GLN A 331 5.16 19.94 17.00
C GLN A 331 5.20 21.43 17.34
N LEU A 332 4.83 21.77 18.58
CA LEU A 332 5.03 23.12 19.13
C LEU A 332 6.47 23.33 19.61
N SER A 333 6.99 24.54 19.45
CA SER A 333 8.16 24.99 20.21
C SER A 333 7.84 25.05 21.71
N THR A 334 8.88 25.00 22.54
CA THR A 334 8.79 25.01 24.00
C THR A 334 8.06 26.26 24.50
N ASP A 335 8.34 27.40 23.86
CA ASP A 335 7.68 28.69 24.11
C ASP A 335 6.28 28.82 23.49
N GLN A 336 5.85 27.82 22.71
CA GLN A 336 4.58 27.70 22.00
C GLN A 336 4.30 28.82 20.99
N LYS A 337 5.33 29.54 20.52
CA LYS A 337 5.21 30.62 19.52
C LYS A 337 5.36 30.13 18.08
N ARG A 338 5.85 28.92 17.89
CA ARG A 338 6.02 28.27 16.58
C ARG A 338 5.39 26.89 16.59
N LEU A 339 4.68 26.56 15.51
CA LEU A 339 4.19 25.22 15.22
C LEU A 339 4.85 24.73 13.93
N TYR A 340 5.47 23.56 13.99
CA TYR A 340 6.08 22.87 12.85
C TYR A 340 5.12 21.80 12.35
N VAL A 341 4.87 21.76 11.04
CA VAL A 341 3.89 20.86 10.40
C VAL A 341 4.59 20.09 9.29
N ALA A 342 4.71 18.77 9.41
CA ALA A 342 5.24 17.93 8.33
C ALA A 342 4.19 17.82 7.21
N ASN A 343 4.59 18.06 5.94
CA ASN A 343 3.68 17.98 4.79
C ASN A 343 4.18 16.89 3.84
N GLY A 344 3.52 15.73 3.86
CA GLY A 344 3.94 14.49 3.21
C GLY A 344 4.12 14.65 1.70
N ASN A 345 3.08 15.15 1.03
CA ASN A 345 3.04 15.21 -0.43
C ASN A 345 3.86 16.37 -1.02
N SER A 346 4.11 17.44 -0.24
CA SER A 346 4.89 18.60 -0.71
C SER A 346 6.39 18.52 -0.40
N ASP A 347 6.85 17.50 0.33
CA ASP A 347 8.23 17.37 0.83
C ASP A 347 8.70 18.63 1.58
N SER A 348 7.90 19.09 2.55
CA SER A 348 8.22 20.33 3.27
C SER A 348 7.75 20.34 4.72
N VAL A 349 8.31 21.23 5.53
CA VAL A 349 7.78 21.61 6.84
C VAL A 349 7.24 23.04 6.78
N SER A 350 5.99 23.23 7.21
CA SER A 350 5.41 24.56 7.37
C SER A 350 5.65 25.02 8.81
N VAL A 351 6.13 26.26 8.98
CA VAL A 351 6.37 26.88 10.29
C VAL A 351 5.35 27.98 10.48
N ILE A 352 4.45 27.81 11.45
CA ILE A 352 3.35 28.73 11.74
C ILE A 352 3.70 29.56 12.98
N ASP A 353 3.51 30.88 12.90
CA ASP A 353 3.47 31.74 14.08
C ASP A 353 2.10 31.59 14.77
N THR A 354 2.11 31.10 15.99
CA THR A 354 0.88 30.74 16.72
C THR A 354 0.11 31.93 17.26
N ASN A 355 0.69 33.14 17.26
CA ASN A 355 0.00 34.36 17.68
C ASN A 355 -0.81 34.93 16.52
N THR A 356 -0.19 34.98 15.34
CA THR A 356 -0.77 35.55 14.12
C THR A 356 -1.53 34.52 13.28
N ASN A 357 -1.36 33.22 13.55
CA ASN A 357 -1.90 32.11 12.76
C ASN A 357 -1.47 32.14 11.29
N ASN A 358 -0.23 32.58 11.02
CA ASN A 358 0.32 32.66 9.66
C ASN A 358 1.53 31.74 9.49
N VAL A 359 1.67 31.13 8.32
CA VAL A 359 2.92 30.47 7.93
C VAL A 359 3.99 31.54 7.75
N VAL A 360 5.03 31.49 8.58
CA VAL A 360 6.17 32.43 8.53
C VAL A 360 7.35 31.87 7.74
N GLN A 361 7.36 30.55 7.51
CA GLN A 361 8.40 29.88 6.73
C GLN A 361 7.89 28.53 6.22
N THR A 362 8.31 28.16 5.01
CA THR A 362 8.17 26.80 4.48
C THR A 362 9.57 26.27 4.19
N ILE A 363 9.95 25.21 4.88
CA ILE A 363 11.26 24.56 4.78
C ILE A 363 11.15 23.46 3.74
N ASN A 364 11.88 23.58 2.64
CA ASN A 364 11.94 22.55 1.60
C ASN A 364 12.88 21.41 2.03
N LEU A 365 12.40 20.18 1.94
CA LEU A 365 13.14 18.96 2.30
C LEU A 365 13.68 18.21 1.07
N SER A 366 13.36 18.65 -0.15
CA SER A 366 13.95 18.11 -1.38
C SER A 366 15.44 18.46 -1.49
N ARG A 367 16.21 17.74 -2.33
CA ARG A 367 17.60 18.13 -2.63
C ARG A 367 17.62 19.47 -3.36
N PRO A 368 18.68 20.29 -3.22
CA PRO A 368 18.89 21.43 -4.09
C PRO A 368 18.84 20.99 -5.56
N SER A 369 18.10 21.73 -6.40
CA SER A 369 17.86 21.45 -7.83
C SER A 369 17.03 20.22 -8.18
N ASP A 370 16.58 19.44 -7.19
CA ASP A 370 15.62 18.37 -7.45
C ASP A 370 14.19 18.93 -7.47
N ARG A 371 13.45 18.55 -8.50
CA ARG A 371 12.07 19.01 -8.73
C ARG A 371 11.03 17.95 -8.34
N TYR A 372 11.45 16.69 -8.28
CA TYR A 372 10.54 15.58 -8.00
C TYR A 372 10.19 15.48 -6.51
N LYS A 373 9.02 14.91 -6.24
CA LYS A 373 8.46 14.75 -4.90
C LYS A 373 8.38 13.29 -4.48
N GLY A 374 8.27 13.03 -3.18
CA GLY A 374 8.11 11.69 -2.62
C GLY A 374 9.03 11.39 -1.45
N ALA A 375 9.68 12.40 -0.85
CA ALA A 375 10.40 12.21 0.41
C ALA A 375 9.43 11.80 1.56
N ASN A 376 8.16 12.20 1.45
CA ASN A 376 7.08 11.84 2.35
C ASN A 376 7.37 12.17 3.84
N PRO A 377 7.48 13.46 4.21
CA PRO A 377 7.65 13.86 5.61
C PRO A 377 6.41 13.54 6.46
N ASN A 378 6.59 12.83 7.57
CA ASN A 378 5.44 12.35 8.36
C ASN A 378 5.54 12.58 9.89
N SER A 379 6.73 12.85 10.43
CA SER A 379 6.94 13.22 11.84
C SER A 379 8.07 14.23 12.00
N VAL A 380 8.00 15.02 13.08
CA VAL A 380 8.94 16.09 13.40
C VAL A 380 9.31 16.09 14.89
N ALA A 381 10.58 16.34 15.21
CA ALA A 381 11.04 16.53 16.58
C ALA A 381 12.11 17.63 16.67
N LEU A 382 12.04 18.46 17.70
CA LEU A 382 13.01 19.54 17.94
C LEU A 382 14.21 19.04 18.75
N SER A 383 15.40 19.55 18.45
CA SER A 383 16.55 19.41 19.35
C SER A 383 16.28 20.10 20.68
N SER A 384 16.96 19.68 21.75
CA SER A 384 16.76 20.24 23.10
C SER A 384 17.06 21.74 23.20
N ASP A 385 17.86 22.29 22.28
CA ASP A 385 18.18 23.72 22.16
C ASP A 385 17.34 24.45 21.09
N GLU A 386 16.41 23.76 20.45
CA GLU A 386 15.54 24.24 19.36
C GLU A 386 16.28 24.91 18.19
N ARG A 387 17.53 24.51 17.94
CA ARG A 387 18.30 24.95 16.77
C ARG A 387 18.15 24.02 15.58
N GLN A 388 17.77 22.78 15.82
CA GLN A 388 17.59 21.78 14.78
C GLN A 388 16.21 21.14 14.84
N LEU A 389 15.71 20.75 13.67
CA LEU A 389 14.51 19.95 13.51
C LEU A 389 14.88 18.63 12.83
N TYR A 390 14.48 17.52 13.45
CA TYR A 390 14.58 16.18 12.91
C TYR A 390 13.26 15.80 12.25
N VAL A 391 13.30 15.35 11.01
CA VAL A 391 12.09 15.05 10.24
C VAL A 391 12.21 13.64 9.64
N THR A 392 11.29 12.74 9.96
CA THR A 392 11.25 11.42 9.30
C THR A 392 10.76 11.58 7.87
N LEU A 393 11.42 10.90 6.94
CA LEU A 393 11.13 10.86 5.51
C LEU A 393 10.78 9.42 5.13
N GLY A 394 9.48 9.10 5.07
CA GLY A 394 8.98 7.75 4.82
C GLY A 394 9.51 7.17 3.51
N GLY A 395 9.39 7.94 2.42
CA GLY A 395 9.76 7.52 1.07
C GLY A 395 11.28 7.49 0.79
N GLU A 396 12.09 8.03 1.71
CA GLU A 396 13.56 7.99 1.61
C GLU A 396 14.23 7.07 2.62
N ASN A 397 13.46 6.48 3.54
CA ASN A 397 14.00 5.65 4.62
C ASN A 397 15.09 6.38 5.42
N ALA A 398 14.80 7.63 5.81
CA ALA A 398 15.76 8.51 6.46
C ALA A 398 15.14 9.50 7.46
N VAL A 399 15.99 10.12 8.28
CA VAL A 399 15.69 11.34 9.04
C VAL A 399 16.47 12.52 8.43
N ALA A 400 15.78 13.57 8.01
CA ALA A 400 16.40 14.84 7.67
C ALA A 400 16.76 15.63 8.93
N VAL A 401 17.94 16.24 8.91
CA VAL A 401 18.41 17.18 9.93
C VAL A 401 18.35 18.58 9.33
N VAL A 402 17.47 19.41 9.87
CA VAL A 402 17.24 20.80 9.43
C VAL A 402 17.86 21.75 10.44
N ASP A 403 18.62 22.71 9.95
CA ASP A 403 19.06 23.87 10.73
C ASP A 403 17.97 24.95 10.69
N LEU A 404 17.42 25.30 11.85
CA LEU A 404 16.28 26.22 11.96
C LEU A 404 16.69 27.69 11.78
N GLN A 405 17.97 28.02 11.98
CA GLN A 405 18.46 29.37 11.72
C GLN A 405 18.47 29.70 10.22
N SER A 406 19.00 28.80 9.41
CA SER A 406 19.05 28.96 7.95
C SER A 406 17.78 28.45 7.24
N GLY A 407 16.98 27.61 7.90
CA GLY A 407 15.80 26.99 7.32
C GLY A 407 16.11 25.96 6.26
N ARG A 408 17.22 25.22 6.41
CA ARG A 408 17.74 24.30 5.38
C ARG A 408 18.09 22.94 5.96
N VAL A 409 17.93 21.91 5.14
CA VAL A 409 18.46 20.58 5.43
C VAL A 409 19.99 20.64 5.41
N ILE A 410 20.64 20.28 6.52
CA ILE A 410 22.10 20.19 6.67
C ILE A 410 22.62 18.75 6.59
N GLY A 411 21.73 17.76 6.56
CA GLY A 411 22.06 16.38 6.24
C GLY A 411 20.92 15.41 6.47
N ARG A 412 21.18 14.13 6.22
CA ARG A 412 20.24 13.02 6.40
C ARG A 412 20.90 11.83 7.07
N ILE A 413 20.10 11.07 7.81
CA ILE A 413 20.50 9.90 8.57
C ILE A 413 19.67 8.72 8.06
N PRO A 414 20.28 7.62 7.58
CA PRO A 414 19.54 6.45 7.12
C PRO A 414 18.83 5.73 8.28
N THR A 415 17.69 5.12 8.02
CA THR A 415 16.87 4.38 8.99
C THR A 415 16.48 2.99 8.46
N GLY A 416 15.52 2.34 9.14
CA GLY A 416 14.82 1.19 8.58
C GLY A 416 13.73 1.63 7.59
N TRP A 417 12.95 0.67 7.11
CA TRP A 417 11.96 0.89 6.05
C TRP A 417 10.73 1.65 6.56
N TYR A 418 10.47 2.80 5.95
CA TYR A 418 9.35 3.70 6.21
C TYR A 418 9.33 4.21 7.68
N PRO A 419 10.25 5.11 8.07
CA PRO A 419 10.26 5.68 9.41
C PRO A 419 9.01 6.54 9.64
N ASN A 420 8.27 6.25 10.71
CA ASN A 420 6.99 6.89 11.03
C ASN A 420 7.08 7.94 12.14
N SER A 421 8.02 7.79 13.06
CA SER A 421 8.16 8.72 14.18
C SER A 421 9.59 8.84 14.68
N VAL A 422 9.93 10.05 15.14
CA VAL A 422 11.21 10.39 15.76
C VAL A 422 10.97 11.09 17.10
N SER A 423 11.79 10.78 18.10
CA SER A 423 11.86 11.51 19.36
C SER A 423 13.31 11.75 19.78
N VAL A 424 13.59 12.87 20.42
CA VAL A 424 14.94 13.22 20.91
C VAL A 424 15.05 12.86 22.38
N SER A 425 16.15 12.21 22.78
CA SER A 425 16.43 11.94 24.20
C SER A 425 16.53 13.24 25.00
N LYS A 426 16.18 13.20 26.28
CA LYS A 426 16.14 14.41 27.12
C LYS A 426 17.48 15.15 27.24
N ASP A 427 18.59 14.41 27.15
CA ASP A 427 19.95 14.98 27.15
C ASP A 427 20.40 15.49 25.76
N GLY A 428 19.58 15.33 24.73
CA GLY A 428 19.87 15.78 23.37
C GLY A 428 20.95 14.98 22.65
N GLN A 429 21.27 13.76 23.10
CA GLN A 429 22.36 12.96 22.54
C GLN A 429 21.91 11.90 21.53
N ASN A 430 20.67 11.43 21.61
CA ASN A 430 20.16 10.32 20.80
C ASN A 430 18.80 10.64 20.17
N LEU A 431 18.55 10.02 19.02
CA LEU A 431 17.24 9.91 18.40
C LEU A 431 16.67 8.50 18.65
N TYR A 432 15.38 8.44 18.95
CA TYR A 432 14.58 7.22 18.88
C TYR A 432 13.74 7.28 17.62
N VAL A 433 13.97 6.36 16.68
CA VAL A 433 13.27 6.35 15.39
C VAL A 433 12.60 5.01 15.20
N VAL A 434 11.29 5.00 14.96
CA VAL A 434 10.52 3.78 14.69
C VAL A 434 10.14 3.71 13.22
N ASN A 435 10.12 2.50 12.66
CA ASN A 435 9.74 2.27 11.26
C ASN A 435 8.62 1.24 11.17
N ALA A 436 7.84 1.34 10.09
CA ALA A 436 6.63 0.56 9.88
C ALA A 436 6.92 -0.86 9.39
N LYS A 437 7.87 -0.99 8.46
CA LYS A 437 8.03 -2.17 7.61
C LYS A 437 9.39 -2.86 7.77
N SER A 438 9.44 -4.10 7.31
CA SER A 438 10.65 -4.89 7.09
C SER A 438 10.42 -5.86 5.94
N ASN A 439 11.47 -6.36 5.29
CA ASN A 439 11.31 -7.39 4.26
C ASN A 439 10.53 -8.60 4.78
N SER A 440 9.62 -9.09 3.93
CA SER A 440 8.71 -10.18 4.23
C SER A 440 9.27 -11.57 3.91
N GLY A 441 10.29 -11.70 3.04
CA GLY A 441 10.90 -12.99 2.71
C GLY A 441 9.91 -13.99 2.10
N PRO A 442 10.28 -15.27 1.94
CA PRO A 442 9.43 -16.29 1.32
C PRO A 442 8.22 -16.60 2.19
N ASN A 443 7.22 -17.28 1.63
CA ASN A 443 6.00 -17.60 2.35
C ASN A 443 5.51 -19.06 2.12
N PRO A 444 5.28 -19.85 3.19
CA PRO A 444 5.18 -19.39 4.58
C PRO A 444 6.49 -19.17 5.35
N SER A 445 6.58 -18.02 6.03
CA SER A 445 7.66 -17.51 6.93
C SER A 445 8.79 -16.74 6.25
N ASN A 446 9.11 -15.55 6.79
CA ASN A 446 10.03 -14.58 6.20
C ASN A 446 11.52 -14.98 6.07
N GLY A 447 11.89 -16.23 6.37
CA GLY A 447 13.27 -16.74 6.29
C GLY A 447 14.29 -16.07 7.24
N GLU A 448 13.97 -14.92 7.81
CA GLU A 448 14.81 -14.10 8.68
C GLU A 448 14.58 -14.39 10.16
N THR A 449 13.36 -14.75 10.56
CA THR A 449 13.02 -15.11 11.93
C THR A 449 13.18 -16.60 12.21
N THR A 450 12.93 -17.43 11.19
CA THR A 450 12.93 -18.88 11.25
C THR A 450 13.48 -19.40 9.92
N PRO A 451 14.53 -20.24 9.91
CA PRO A 451 14.94 -20.88 8.67
C PRO A 451 13.78 -21.69 8.10
N ALA A 452 13.60 -21.57 6.78
CA ALA A 452 12.84 -22.47 5.93
C ALA A 452 12.73 -23.91 6.50
N GLY A 453 11.52 -24.37 6.82
CA GLY A 453 11.28 -25.76 7.27
C GLY A 453 11.53 -26.06 8.76
N LEU A 454 12.01 -25.09 9.57
CA LEU A 454 12.26 -25.29 11.01
C LEU A 454 11.13 -24.82 11.93
N ALA A 455 10.00 -24.36 11.38
CA ALA A 455 8.82 -24.04 12.19
C ALA A 455 8.34 -25.32 12.89
N ARG A 456 8.28 -25.29 14.22
CA ARG A 456 7.95 -26.45 15.07
C ARG A 456 6.55 -27.02 14.85
N ASN A 457 5.68 -26.21 14.23
CA ASN A 457 4.34 -26.62 13.84
C ASN A 457 4.14 -26.42 12.34
N THR A 458 3.82 -27.49 11.63
CA THR A 458 3.51 -27.50 10.19
C THR A 458 2.08 -27.04 9.89
N THR A 459 1.22 -26.90 10.89
CA THR A 459 -0.21 -26.55 10.70
C THR A 459 -0.49 -25.05 10.63
N PHE A 460 0.44 -24.18 11.04
CA PHE A 460 0.24 -22.73 10.96
C PHE A 460 1.53 -21.98 10.67
N ARG A 461 1.48 -21.15 9.64
CA ARG A 461 2.53 -20.20 9.29
C ARG A 461 1.89 -18.97 8.67
N ASN A 462 2.59 -17.86 8.82
CA ASN A 462 2.16 -16.62 8.24
C ASN A 462 2.58 -16.59 6.77
N GLU A 463 1.62 -16.34 5.88
CA GLU A 463 1.84 -16.32 4.44
C GLU A 463 1.66 -14.91 3.89
N TYR A 464 0.78 -14.13 4.53
CA TYR A 464 0.37 -12.85 4.00
C TYR A 464 1.43 -11.79 4.25
N THR A 465 1.75 -11.03 3.21
CA THR A 465 2.82 -10.02 3.22
C THR A 465 2.71 -9.09 4.43
N TRP A 466 1.54 -8.49 4.68
CA TRP A 466 1.32 -7.59 5.82
C TRP A 466 1.69 -8.19 7.18
N ALA A 467 1.48 -9.48 7.32
CA ALA A 467 1.69 -10.16 8.57
C ALA A 467 3.15 -10.63 8.68
N LEU A 468 3.86 -10.82 7.56
CA LEU A 468 5.30 -11.13 7.50
C LEU A 468 6.18 -9.91 7.76
N GLU A 469 5.73 -8.72 7.38
CA GLU A 469 6.40 -7.46 7.70
C GLU A 469 6.37 -7.15 9.20
N LYS A 470 7.46 -6.56 9.72
CA LYS A 470 7.63 -6.27 11.15
C LYS A 470 8.15 -4.86 11.38
N ALA A 471 7.72 -4.28 12.51
CA ALA A 471 8.21 -3.00 12.98
C ALA A 471 9.54 -3.11 13.72
N GLY A 472 10.25 -1.99 13.76
CA GLY A 472 11.47 -1.85 14.54
C GLY A 472 11.71 -0.45 15.06
N ILE A 473 12.71 -0.34 15.92
CA ILE A 473 13.15 0.88 16.57
C ILE A 473 14.68 1.00 16.50
N SER A 474 15.15 2.19 16.17
CA SER A 474 16.55 2.58 16.18
C SER A 474 16.83 3.53 17.34
N VAL A 475 17.94 3.32 18.03
CA VAL A 475 18.58 4.34 18.88
C VAL A 475 19.78 4.86 18.10
N ILE A 476 19.77 6.14 17.75
CA ILE A 476 20.77 6.74 16.88
C ILE A 476 21.47 7.88 17.62
N PRO A 477 22.76 7.76 17.96
CA PRO A 477 23.54 8.90 18.44
C PRO A 477 23.53 10.02 17.40
N ILE A 478 23.21 11.25 17.82
CA ILE A 478 23.05 12.38 16.91
C ILE A 478 24.39 12.68 16.21
N PRO A 479 24.51 12.46 14.89
CA PRO A 479 25.76 12.63 14.17
C PRO A 479 26.09 14.12 13.96
N LYS A 480 27.38 14.44 13.86
CA LYS A 480 27.87 15.83 13.67
C LYS A 480 28.89 15.90 12.53
N GLY A 481 28.95 17.06 11.88
CA GLY A 481 29.99 17.40 10.91
C GLY A 481 30.15 16.36 9.80
N GLY A 482 31.39 15.88 9.59
CA GLY A 482 31.71 14.94 8.52
C GLY A 482 30.89 13.65 8.54
N THR A 483 30.51 13.13 9.72
CA THR A 483 29.68 11.92 9.81
C THR A 483 28.31 12.12 9.19
N LEU A 484 27.67 13.28 9.45
CA LEU A 484 26.36 13.60 8.87
C LEU A 484 26.45 13.74 7.35
N ALA A 485 27.55 14.28 6.82
CA ALA A 485 27.77 14.35 5.37
C ALA A 485 27.88 12.94 4.75
N THR A 486 28.68 12.04 5.34
CA THR A 486 28.80 10.66 4.88
C THR A 486 27.46 9.91 4.90
N LEU A 487 26.67 10.09 5.97
CA LEU A 487 25.35 9.48 6.08
C LEU A 487 24.37 10.04 5.04
N SER A 488 24.47 11.33 4.70
CA SER A 488 23.66 11.94 3.65
C SER A 488 23.94 11.32 2.29
N GLU A 489 25.21 11.11 1.95
CA GLU A 489 25.59 10.40 0.72
C GLU A 489 25.12 8.94 0.73
N GLN A 490 25.10 8.29 1.90
CA GLN A 490 24.55 6.94 2.03
C GLN A 490 23.06 6.92 1.72
N VAL A 491 22.28 7.88 2.25
CA VAL A 491 20.86 8.02 1.92
C VAL A 491 20.66 8.26 0.42
N ASP A 492 21.49 9.09 -0.22
CA ASP A 492 21.39 9.32 -1.67
C ASP A 492 21.73 8.08 -2.50
N ARG A 493 22.69 7.26 -2.06
CA ARG A 493 23.00 5.95 -2.68
C ARG A 493 21.85 4.96 -2.50
N ASN A 494 21.35 4.83 -1.27
CA ASN A 494 20.25 3.94 -0.89
C ASN A 494 18.99 4.18 -1.72
N ASN A 495 18.74 5.44 -2.08
CA ASN A 495 17.56 5.88 -2.83
C ASN A 495 17.84 6.10 -4.33
N GLY A 496 19.01 5.70 -4.83
CA GLY A 496 19.29 5.72 -6.27
C GLY A 496 19.46 7.11 -6.91
N PHE A 497 19.73 8.18 -6.14
CA PHE A 497 19.86 9.54 -6.71
C PHE A 497 21.00 9.66 -7.75
N TYR A 498 21.98 8.76 -7.71
CA TYR A 498 23.07 8.69 -8.69
C TYR A 498 22.73 7.90 -9.97
N ASN A 499 21.52 7.31 -10.06
CA ASN A 499 21.08 6.47 -11.17
C ASN A 499 20.46 7.24 -12.34
N ARG A 500 20.16 8.55 -12.20
CA ARG A 500 19.40 9.38 -13.16
C ARG A 500 20.06 9.62 -14.54
N ARG A 501 21.01 8.79 -14.94
CA ARG A 501 21.66 8.86 -16.25
C ARG A 501 20.69 8.31 -17.28
N PRO A 502 20.42 9.02 -18.40
CA PRO A 502 19.42 8.50 -19.30
C PRO A 502 19.93 7.25 -20.03
N ASP A 503 19.06 6.25 -20.14
CA ASP A 503 19.41 4.94 -20.66
C ASP A 503 19.49 4.93 -22.19
N ARG A 504 20.50 4.26 -22.76
CA ARG A 504 20.76 4.28 -24.21
C ARG A 504 19.78 3.43 -25.01
N THR A 505 19.20 2.40 -24.40
CA THR A 505 18.18 1.56 -25.03
C THR A 505 16.85 2.28 -24.97
N MET A 506 16.49 2.84 -23.81
CA MET A 506 15.27 3.65 -23.67
C MET A 506 15.24 4.85 -24.62
N ARG A 507 16.32 5.64 -24.72
CA ARG A 507 16.40 6.74 -25.70
C ARG A 507 16.17 6.28 -27.14
N PHE A 508 16.68 5.10 -27.50
CA PHE A 508 16.45 4.55 -28.84
C PHE A 508 14.98 4.19 -29.03
N LEU A 509 14.35 3.57 -28.03
CA LEU A 509 12.96 3.12 -28.08
C LEU A 509 11.96 4.28 -28.04
N GLN A 510 12.28 5.39 -27.39
CA GLN A 510 11.46 6.60 -27.39
C GLN A 510 11.11 7.09 -28.82
N ASP A 511 12.04 6.92 -29.77
CA ASP A 511 11.81 7.25 -31.17
C ASP A 511 10.98 6.18 -31.91
N LYS A 512 10.89 4.96 -31.38
CA LYS A 512 10.26 3.80 -32.01
C LYS A 512 8.87 3.48 -31.47
N ILE A 513 8.70 3.49 -30.16
CA ILE A 513 7.45 3.21 -29.48
C ILE A 513 6.66 4.51 -29.34
N LYS A 514 5.37 4.47 -29.71
CA LYS A 514 4.43 5.58 -29.63
C LYS A 514 3.22 5.25 -28.76
N HIS A 515 2.97 3.96 -28.54
CA HIS A 515 1.82 3.45 -27.83
C HIS A 515 2.27 2.46 -26.75
N VAL A 516 1.76 2.64 -25.53
CA VAL A 516 1.88 1.68 -24.43
C VAL A 516 0.48 1.26 -24.03
N ILE A 517 0.21 -0.05 -24.09
CA ILE A 517 -0.98 -0.65 -23.50
C ILE A 517 -0.53 -1.25 -22.18
N TYR A 518 -1.00 -0.66 -21.09
CA TYR A 518 -0.69 -1.06 -19.73
C TYR A 518 -1.86 -1.86 -19.17
N VAL A 519 -1.61 -3.14 -18.88
CA VAL A 519 -2.57 -4.07 -18.31
C VAL A 519 -2.20 -4.30 -16.86
N VAL A 520 -3.16 -4.08 -15.96
CA VAL A 520 -3.07 -4.49 -14.55
C VAL A 520 -4.07 -5.62 -14.34
N LYS A 521 -3.57 -6.70 -13.76
CA LYS A 521 -4.31 -7.90 -13.36
C LYS A 521 -4.31 -8.01 -11.83
N GLU A 522 -4.70 -9.16 -11.28
CA GLU A 522 -4.89 -9.37 -9.83
C GLU A 522 -4.00 -10.51 -9.28
N ASN A 523 -4.10 -10.75 -7.98
CA ASN A 523 -2.92 -11.12 -7.21
C ASN A 523 -2.30 -12.50 -7.48
N ARG A 524 -1.11 -12.60 -8.08
CA ARG A 524 -0.43 -13.89 -8.30
C ARG A 524 1.07 -13.84 -8.06
N THR A 525 1.60 -14.86 -7.39
CA THR A 525 3.05 -15.01 -7.27
C THR A 525 3.66 -15.68 -8.51
N TYR A 526 4.97 -15.47 -8.68
CA TYR A 526 5.71 -16.08 -9.79
C TYR A 526 5.57 -17.60 -9.79
N ASP A 527 5.76 -18.28 -8.66
CA ASP A 527 5.78 -19.74 -8.66
C ASP A 527 4.40 -20.38 -8.90
N GLN A 528 3.31 -19.68 -8.52
CA GLN A 528 1.94 -20.14 -8.79
C GLN A 528 1.67 -20.31 -10.29
N VAL A 529 2.21 -19.41 -11.11
CA VAL A 529 1.94 -19.34 -12.56
C VAL A 529 3.10 -19.88 -13.39
N LEU A 530 4.35 -19.56 -13.03
CA LEU A 530 5.54 -19.81 -13.86
C LEU A 530 6.60 -20.70 -13.17
N GLY A 531 6.25 -21.34 -12.05
CA GLY A 531 7.16 -22.24 -11.31
C GLY A 531 7.62 -23.45 -12.14
N ASP A 532 6.83 -23.88 -13.12
CA ASP A 532 7.06 -25.00 -14.04
C ASP A 532 7.77 -24.60 -15.34
N LEU A 533 8.25 -23.36 -15.47
CA LEU A 533 9.02 -22.95 -16.65
C LEU A 533 10.35 -23.74 -16.78
N PRO A 534 10.79 -24.10 -18.00
CA PRO A 534 12.08 -24.77 -18.22
C PRO A 534 13.30 -23.88 -17.95
N VAL A 535 13.11 -22.59 -17.70
CA VAL A 535 14.15 -21.59 -17.45
C VAL A 535 13.73 -20.69 -16.28
N GLY A 536 14.71 -20.02 -15.68
CA GLY A 536 14.47 -19.12 -14.56
C GLY A 536 14.39 -19.83 -13.21
N ASN A 537 14.27 -19.03 -12.16
CA ASN A 537 14.26 -19.48 -10.77
C ASN A 537 12.86 -19.89 -10.29
N GLY A 538 12.18 -20.86 -10.91
CA GLY A 538 10.81 -21.26 -10.48
C GLY A 538 10.79 -22.52 -9.61
N ASP A 539 9.86 -22.62 -8.66
CA ASP A 539 9.59 -23.90 -7.96
C ASP A 539 8.36 -24.60 -8.56
N PRO A 540 8.54 -25.70 -9.34
CA PRO A 540 7.43 -26.42 -9.94
C PRO A 540 6.53 -27.12 -8.91
N ALA A 541 6.99 -27.30 -7.66
CA ALA A 541 6.16 -27.86 -6.60
C ALA A 541 5.09 -26.88 -6.09
N LEU A 542 5.17 -25.59 -6.44
CA LEU A 542 4.22 -24.55 -6.03
C LEU A 542 3.29 -24.11 -7.17
N THR A 543 3.46 -24.65 -8.36
CA THR A 543 2.66 -24.28 -9.53
C THR A 543 1.21 -24.76 -9.40
N LEU A 544 0.29 -23.80 -9.37
CA LEU A 544 -1.16 -24.03 -9.37
C LEU A 544 -1.74 -23.92 -10.78
N PHE A 545 -1.15 -23.10 -11.64
CA PHE A 545 -1.67 -22.76 -12.96
C PHE A 545 -0.69 -23.18 -14.05
N PRO A 546 -0.45 -24.49 -14.26
CA PRO A 546 0.52 -24.96 -15.23
C PRO A 546 0.13 -24.61 -16.67
N GLN A 547 1.08 -24.77 -17.59
CA GLN A 547 0.94 -24.41 -19.00
C GLN A 547 -0.39 -24.83 -19.67
N PRO A 548 -0.99 -26.01 -19.43
CA PRO A 548 -2.24 -26.35 -20.10
C PRO A 548 -3.44 -25.47 -19.70
N ILE A 549 -3.43 -24.88 -18.48
CA ILE A 549 -4.47 -23.96 -17.98
C ILE A 549 -4.15 -22.52 -18.38
N SER A 550 -2.87 -22.12 -18.31
CA SER A 550 -2.41 -20.75 -18.58
C SER A 550 -1.40 -20.68 -19.76
N PRO A 551 -1.75 -21.21 -20.95
CA PRO A 551 -0.80 -21.35 -22.05
C PRO A 551 -0.25 -20.03 -22.57
N ASN A 552 -1.02 -18.93 -22.50
CA ASN A 552 -0.57 -17.64 -23.00
C ASN A 552 0.42 -17.00 -22.04
N HIS A 553 0.19 -17.01 -20.73
CA HIS A 553 1.17 -16.55 -19.74
C HIS A 553 2.53 -17.25 -19.92
N HIS A 554 2.51 -18.58 -20.01
CA HIS A 554 3.71 -19.39 -20.26
C HIS A 554 4.39 -19.04 -21.59
N LYS A 555 3.60 -18.97 -22.67
CA LYS A 555 4.10 -18.68 -24.01
C LYS A 555 4.67 -17.25 -24.11
N LEU A 556 4.05 -16.28 -23.45
CA LEU A 556 4.54 -14.90 -23.39
C LEU A 556 5.90 -14.84 -22.65
N ALA A 557 6.03 -15.50 -21.51
CA ALA A 557 7.30 -15.59 -20.78
C ALA A 557 8.41 -16.25 -21.62
N LEU A 558 8.08 -17.31 -22.37
CA LEU A 558 9.06 -18.09 -23.15
C LEU A 558 9.39 -17.48 -24.51
N ASP A 559 8.43 -16.91 -25.22
CA ASP A 559 8.67 -16.31 -26.55
C ASP A 559 9.34 -14.95 -26.45
N PHE A 560 9.06 -14.20 -25.39
CA PHE A 560 9.64 -12.88 -25.13
C PHE A 560 10.74 -12.97 -24.06
N VAL A 561 10.49 -12.40 -22.89
CA VAL A 561 11.44 -12.36 -21.78
C VAL A 561 10.81 -13.04 -20.57
N THR A 562 11.54 -13.97 -19.97
CA THR A 562 11.23 -14.53 -18.66
C THR A 562 11.87 -13.63 -17.60
N PHE A 563 11.07 -13.08 -16.70
CA PHE A 563 11.53 -12.32 -15.54
C PHE A 563 11.38 -13.15 -14.29
N ASP A 564 12.47 -13.68 -13.76
CA ASP A 564 12.41 -14.57 -12.58
C ASP A 564 12.69 -13.85 -11.25
N ASN A 565 12.88 -12.53 -11.31
CA ASN A 565 13.28 -11.68 -10.19
C ASN A 565 12.52 -10.34 -10.21
N PHE A 566 11.21 -10.40 -10.50
CA PHE A 566 10.31 -9.24 -10.47
C PHE A 566 9.47 -9.22 -9.19
N TYR A 567 9.30 -8.04 -8.60
CA TYR A 567 8.61 -7.85 -7.33
C TYR A 567 7.53 -6.79 -7.42
N ASP A 568 6.33 -7.12 -6.97
CA ASP A 568 5.32 -6.11 -6.72
C ASP A 568 5.73 -5.28 -5.51
N SER A 569 5.60 -3.96 -5.63
CA SER A 569 6.04 -3.05 -4.57
C SER A 569 5.00 -2.85 -3.47
N GLY A 570 3.76 -3.34 -3.65
CA GLY A 570 2.67 -3.22 -2.69
C GLY A 570 2.37 -4.54 -1.95
N GLU A 571 1.82 -4.42 -0.76
CA GLU A 571 1.48 -5.55 0.12
C GLU A 571 0.02 -6.05 -0.05
N SER A 572 -0.83 -5.26 -0.69
CA SER A 572 -2.26 -5.49 -0.95
C SER A 572 -2.78 -4.56 -2.05
N SER A 573 -3.97 -4.80 -2.61
CA SER A 573 -4.47 -4.06 -3.78
C SER A 573 -4.47 -2.55 -3.57
N GLY A 574 -4.94 -2.08 -2.41
CA GLY A 574 -4.96 -0.65 -2.10
C GLY A 574 -3.57 0.01 -2.11
N VAL A 575 -2.48 -0.72 -1.80
CA VAL A 575 -1.10 -0.23 -1.92
C VAL A 575 -0.53 -0.50 -3.32
N GLY A 576 -0.83 -1.65 -3.90
CA GLY A 576 -0.45 -2.06 -5.25
C GLY A 576 -0.86 -1.06 -6.31
N TRP A 577 -2.13 -0.62 -6.30
CA TRP A 577 -2.64 0.42 -7.19
C TRP A 577 -1.87 1.74 -7.10
N ASN A 578 -1.41 2.13 -5.91
CA ASN A 578 -0.60 3.33 -5.75
C ASN A 578 0.77 3.20 -6.44
N TRP A 579 1.48 2.09 -6.21
CA TRP A 579 2.75 1.82 -6.89
C TRP A 579 2.59 1.68 -8.40
N SER A 580 1.53 1.00 -8.85
CA SER A 580 1.25 0.71 -10.25
C SER A 580 0.78 1.91 -11.06
N THR A 581 0.25 2.96 -10.42
CA THR A 581 -0.26 4.15 -11.13
C THR A 581 0.47 5.44 -10.84
N TYR A 582 1.24 5.52 -9.73
CA TYR A 582 2.10 6.67 -9.46
C TYR A 582 3.42 6.39 -8.73
N ALA A 583 3.89 5.13 -8.72
CA ALA A 583 5.24 4.71 -8.32
C ALA A 583 5.69 5.11 -6.91
N ARG A 584 4.75 5.43 -6.01
CA ARG A 584 4.98 5.64 -4.58
C ARG A 584 3.68 5.49 -3.82
N THR A 585 3.74 5.58 -2.49
CA THR A 585 2.59 5.68 -1.59
C THR A 585 2.53 7.06 -0.92
N THR A 586 1.37 7.39 -0.35
CA THR A 586 1.20 8.56 0.50
C THR A 586 1.22 8.18 1.98
N ASP A 587 1.45 9.14 2.89
CA ASP A 587 1.44 8.82 4.32
C ASP A 587 0.06 8.39 4.81
N TYR A 588 -1.00 8.90 4.17
CA TYR A 588 -2.36 8.43 4.38
C TYR A 588 -2.46 6.93 4.08
N THR A 589 -1.98 6.49 2.91
CA THR A 589 -2.01 5.08 2.51
C THR A 589 -1.32 4.20 3.54
N GLU A 590 -0.10 4.57 3.88
CA GLU A 590 0.83 3.78 4.68
C GLU A 590 0.38 3.59 6.13
N LYS A 591 -0.54 4.42 6.62
CA LYS A 591 -1.11 4.32 7.97
C LYS A 591 -2.54 3.79 8.02
N THR A 592 -3.27 3.83 6.90
CA THR A 592 -4.68 3.43 6.86
C THR A 592 -4.87 2.01 6.35
N GLN A 593 -4.03 1.55 5.41
CA GLN A 593 -4.23 0.28 4.70
C GLN A 593 -4.10 -0.94 5.61
N SER A 594 -2.99 -1.03 6.32
CA SER A 594 -2.74 -2.08 7.30
C SER A 594 -3.81 -2.18 8.39
N VAL A 595 -4.33 -1.05 8.87
CA VAL A 595 -5.43 -0.99 9.84
C VAL A 595 -6.73 -1.42 9.18
N LEU A 596 -6.98 -1.04 7.92
CA LEU A 596 -8.14 -1.44 7.13
C LEU A 596 -8.23 -2.96 6.99
N TYR A 597 -7.16 -3.58 6.51
CA TYR A 597 -7.03 -5.03 6.28
C TYR A 597 -6.89 -5.82 7.60
N GLY A 598 -6.23 -5.22 8.59
CA GLY A 598 -6.03 -5.81 9.91
C GLY A 598 -7.30 -5.77 10.76
N ASN A 599 -7.52 -4.63 11.39
CA ASN A 599 -8.41 -4.52 12.54
C ASN A 599 -9.75 -3.84 12.25
N ALA A 600 -9.82 -2.97 11.24
CA ALA A 600 -11.02 -2.22 10.91
C ALA A 600 -12.04 -3.05 10.12
N GLU A 601 -11.61 -4.06 9.35
CA GLU A 601 -12.49 -4.90 8.53
C GLU A 601 -13.43 -4.05 7.64
N PHE A 602 -12.90 -2.96 7.10
CA PHE A 602 -13.65 -1.99 6.29
C PHE A 602 -14.79 -1.26 7.04
N ASN A 603 -14.71 -1.24 8.38
CA ASN A 603 -15.58 -0.49 9.28
C ASN A 603 -14.79 0.67 9.91
N GLY A 604 -15.21 1.91 9.65
CA GLY A 604 -14.50 3.12 10.07
C GLY A 604 -13.61 3.67 8.96
N LEU A 605 -12.50 2.99 8.69
CA LEU A 605 -11.67 3.30 7.52
C LEU A 605 -12.27 2.69 6.24
N THR A 606 -12.06 3.35 5.09
CA THR A 606 -12.59 2.90 3.80
C THR A 606 -11.51 2.67 2.74
N TYR A 607 -11.90 1.92 1.71
CA TYR A 607 -11.10 1.69 0.52
C TYR A 607 -11.09 2.95 -0.36
N ASP A 608 -10.12 3.83 -0.12
CA ASP A 608 -10.06 5.18 -0.69
C ASP A 608 -9.00 5.34 -1.79
N TYR A 609 -8.56 4.23 -2.39
CA TYR A 609 -7.35 4.21 -3.22
C TYR A 609 -7.63 4.38 -4.71
N GLU A 610 -8.84 4.07 -5.15
CA GLU A 610 -9.29 4.13 -6.54
C GLU A 610 -10.18 5.35 -6.85
N GLY A 611 -9.95 6.47 -6.13
CA GLY A 611 -10.61 7.76 -6.41
C GLY A 611 -11.92 8.00 -5.66
N THR A 612 -12.16 7.26 -4.57
CA THR A 612 -13.24 7.55 -3.61
C THR A 612 -12.68 8.04 -2.28
N ASN A 613 -13.46 8.85 -1.55
CA ASN A 613 -13.25 9.06 -0.11
C ASN A 613 -14.49 8.72 0.69
N ARG A 614 -14.40 7.86 1.71
CA ARG A 614 -15.58 7.42 2.49
C ARG A 614 -16.68 6.85 1.60
N ARG A 615 -16.28 6.06 0.59
CA ARG A 615 -17.18 5.50 -0.46
C ARG A 615 -17.85 6.56 -1.35
N ILE A 616 -17.37 7.80 -1.34
CA ILE A 616 -17.86 8.90 -2.18
C ILE A 616 -16.97 9.01 -3.42
N ASN A 617 -17.55 8.84 -4.60
CA ASN A 617 -16.87 9.07 -5.88
C ASN A 617 -16.62 10.57 -6.10
N LEU A 618 -15.35 10.94 -6.25
CA LEU A 618 -14.90 12.33 -6.35
C LEU A 618 -15.06 12.92 -7.76
N ALA A 619 -15.19 12.09 -8.79
CA ALA A 619 -15.39 12.53 -10.17
C ALA A 619 -16.81 12.97 -10.49
N LEU A 620 -17.80 12.51 -9.72
CA LEU A 620 -19.19 12.82 -10.00
C LEU A 620 -19.48 14.31 -9.83
N PRO A 621 -20.42 14.87 -10.62
CA PRO A 621 -20.87 16.24 -10.45
C PRO A 621 -21.35 16.43 -9.02
N GLN A 622 -20.72 17.38 -8.35
CA GLN A 622 -21.01 17.63 -6.96
C GLN A 622 -22.25 18.56 -6.80
N THR A 623 -22.88 19.04 -7.88
CA THR A 623 -24.19 19.72 -7.83
C THR A 623 -25.27 18.86 -8.48
N SER A 624 -26.48 18.85 -7.90
CA SER A 624 -27.64 18.14 -8.48
C SER A 624 -28.62 19.12 -9.13
N SER A 625 -28.60 19.21 -10.46
CA SER A 625 -29.77 19.69 -11.23
C SER A 625 -30.47 18.55 -11.98
N ASN A 626 -29.97 17.31 -11.86
CA ASN A 626 -30.42 16.16 -12.62
C ASN A 626 -30.56 14.94 -11.70
N THR A 627 -31.70 14.26 -11.79
CA THR A 627 -32.11 13.08 -11.02
C THR A 627 -31.49 11.76 -11.52
N SER A 628 -30.33 11.79 -12.16
CA SER A 628 -29.66 10.56 -12.59
C SER A 628 -29.22 9.77 -11.34
N GLN A 629 -29.58 8.49 -11.27
CA GLN A 629 -29.21 7.57 -10.17
C GLN A 629 -27.68 7.46 -9.96
N PHE A 630 -26.91 7.78 -11.00
CA PHE A 630 -25.45 7.80 -10.97
C PHE A 630 -24.88 9.14 -10.49
N ASN A 631 -25.60 10.27 -10.64
CA ASN A 631 -25.12 11.62 -10.27
C ASN A 631 -25.67 12.15 -8.94
N THR A 632 -26.70 11.51 -8.36
CA THR A 632 -27.46 12.09 -7.22
C THR A 632 -26.86 11.80 -5.83
N ARG A 633 -25.75 11.07 -5.74
CA ARG A 633 -25.50 10.23 -4.54
C ARG A 633 -24.94 10.87 -3.29
N VAL A 634 -24.36 12.07 -3.32
CA VAL A 634 -23.92 12.72 -2.08
C VAL A 634 -24.54 14.09 -1.90
N THR A 635 -24.53 14.96 -2.90
CA THR A 635 -25.08 16.31 -2.73
C THR A 635 -26.60 16.35 -2.86
N GLY A 636 -27.20 15.47 -3.67
CA GLY A 636 -28.66 15.23 -3.63
C GLY A 636 -29.12 14.55 -2.34
N VAL A 637 -28.20 13.98 -1.56
CA VAL A 637 -28.47 13.29 -0.30
C VAL A 637 -28.22 14.20 0.91
N LEU A 638 -27.19 15.05 0.85
CA LEU A 638 -26.87 16.09 1.85
C LEU A 638 -27.76 17.34 1.68
N ASP A 639 -28.24 17.61 0.46
CA ASP A 639 -29.28 18.61 0.18
C ASP A 639 -30.24 18.11 -0.94
N PRO A 640 -31.33 17.44 -0.56
CA PRO A 640 -32.35 16.93 -1.49
C PRO A 640 -33.07 18.00 -2.29
N SER A 641 -32.95 19.28 -1.91
CA SER A 641 -33.62 20.36 -2.60
C SER A 641 -32.94 20.77 -3.91
N GLY A 642 -31.72 20.26 -4.18
CA GLY A 642 -30.91 20.62 -5.34
C GLY A 642 -30.48 22.09 -5.35
N LYS A 643 -30.65 22.79 -4.22
CA LYS A 643 -30.27 24.22 -4.06
C LYS A 643 -28.87 24.39 -3.50
N SER A 644 -28.23 23.31 -3.08
CA SER A 644 -26.87 23.30 -2.56
C SER A 644 -25.90 23.68 -3.68
N SER A 645 -25.10 24.69 -3.39
CA SER A 645 -23.94 25.09 -4.18
C SER A 645 -22.67 24.35 -3.71
N ILE A 646 -22.82 23.26 -2.95
CA ILE A 646 -21.79 22.78 -2.02
C ILE A 646 -21.48 21.32 -2.23
N LEU A 647 -20.18 21.05 -2.21
CA LEU A 647 -19.54 19.82 -2.62
C LEU A 647 -18.74 19.27 -1.43
N PRO A 648 -18.73 17.95 -1.15
CA PRO A 648 -17.80 17.30 -0.24
C PRO A 648 -16.33 17.39 -0.71
N GLY A 649 -15.92 18.43 -1.45
CA GLY A 649 -14.58 18.59 -2.02
C GLY A 649 -14.29 17.65 -3.20
N THR A 650 -13.45 18.09 -4.14
CA THR A 650 -12.96 17.26 -5.26
C THR A 650 -11.56 16.71 -5.01
N ARG A 651 -10.96 17.03 -3.86
CA ARG A 651 -9.63 16.52 -3.52
C ARG A 651 -9.74 15.10 -3.02
N ASP A 652 -8.75 14.30 -3.37
CA ASP A 652 -8.58 12.94 -2.89
C ASP A 652 -7.48 12.94 -1.81
N VAL A 653 -7.80 12.45 -0.61
CA VAL A 653 -6.84 12.41 0.51
C VAL A 653 -5.66 11.47 0.23
N ASN A 654 -5.86 10.45 -0.61
CA ASN A 654 -4.87 9.46 -0.99
C ASN A 654 -4.08 9.87 -2.25
N ALA A 655 -4.53 10.89 -2.98
CA ALA A 655 -3.86 11.26 -4.21
C ALA A 655 -2.46 11.85 -3.97
N PRO A 656 -1.50 11.59 -4.89
CA PRO A 656 -0.22 12.27 -4.88
C PRO A 656 -0.38 13.77 -5.21
N ALA A 657 0.58 14.59 -4.77
CA ALA A 657 0.69 15.96 -5.27
C ALA A 657 0.72 15.97 -6.81
N GLY A 658 -0.06 16.85 -7.45
CA GLY A 658 -0.15 16.94 -8.91
C GLY A 658 -1.30 16.16 -9.56
N ASP A 659 -2.16 15.48 -8.79
CA ASP A 659 -3.38 14.81 -9.29
C ASP A 659 -4.30 15.78 -10.04
N GLY A 660 -4.62 15.44 -11.29
CA GLY A 660 -5.45 16.25 -12.17
C GLY A 660 -4.83 17.57 -12.63
N GLU A 661 -3.60 17.88 -12.22
CA GLU A 661 -2.90 19.09 -12.65
C GLU A 661 -2.26 18.88 -14.03
N LEU A 662 -2.86 19.48 -15.06
CA LEU A 662 -2.41 19.34 -16.45
C LEU A 662 -1.51 20.48 -16.95
N ASN A 663 -1.09 21.38 -16.07
CA ASN A 663 -0.16 22.45 -16.44
C ASN A 663 1.25 21.90 -16.66
N SER A 664 2.01 22.44 -17.62
CA SER A 664 3.32 21.90 -18.01
C SER A 664 4.42 22.02 -16.94
N ASN A 665 4.19 22.83 -15.90
CA ASN A 665 5.13 23.01 -14.79
C ASN A 665 4.81 22.11 -13.58
N ALA A 666 3.64 21.44 -13.58
CA ALA A 666 3.28 20.50 -12.54
C ALA A 666 4.12 19.22 -12.62
N ILE A 667 4.29 18.60 -11.46
CA ILE A 667 5.08 17.40 -11.24
C ILE A 667 4.26 16.50 -10.30
N GLY A 668 4.36 15.18 -10.44
CA GLY A 668 3.56 14.23 -9.69
C GLY A 668 2.26 13.87 -10.40
N GLY A 669 1.18 13.68 -9.65
CA GLY A 669 -0.04 13.06 -10.17
C GLY A 669 0.18 11.60 -10.53
N TYR A 670 -0.77 11.06 -11.29
CA TYR A 670 -0.74 9.70 -11.79
C TYR A 670 -0.08 9.61 -13.17
N LEU A 671 0.20 8.39 -13.62
CA LEU A 671 0.79 8.10 -14.93
C LEU A 671 0.02 8.77 -16.09
N TRP A 672 -1.32 8.79 -16.00
CA TRP A 672 -2.16 9.47 -17.00
C TRP A 672 -2.04 10.99 -16.94
N ASP A 673 -1.83 11.59 -15.77
CA ASP A 673 -1.62 13.04 -15.66
C ASP A 673 -0.31 13.44 -16.33
N ALA A 674 0.76 12.67 -16.13
CA ALA A 674 2.03 12.87 -16.82
C ALA A 674 1.91 12.71 -18.33
N ALA A 675 1.20 11.68 -18.79
CA ALA A 675 0.92 11.49 -20.22
C ALA A 675 0.18 12.70 -20.81
N LEU A 676 -0.92 13.14 -20.18
CA LEU A 676 -1.70 14.28 -20.65
C LEU A 676 -0.90 15.59 -20.63
N ARG A 677 -0.10 15.85 -19.58
CA ARG A 677 0.81 17.02 -19.51
C ARG A 677 1.84 17.03 -20.64
N ALA A 678 2.31 15.86 -21.05
CA ALA A 678 3.23 15.70 -22.16
C ALA A 678 2.54 15.74 -23.55
N GLY A 679 1.25 16.07 -23.59
CA GLY A 679 0.46 16.15 -24.83
C GLY A 679 0.13 14.78 -25.44
N LYS A 680 0.15 13.71 -24.63
CA LYS A 680 -0.19 12.35 -25.05
C LYS A 680 -1.67 12.07 -24.84
N THR A 681 -2.23 11.18 -25.66
CA THR A 681 -3.61 10.71 -25.51
C THR A 681 -3.68 9.54 -24.51
N VAL A 682 -4.76 9.51 -23.72
CA VAL A 682 -5.04 8.47 -22.73
C VAL A 682 -6.40 7.85 -23.03
N ARG A 683 -6.51 6.53 -22.91
CA ARG A 683 -7.78 5.80 -22.94
C ARG A 683 -7.83 4.82 -21.77
N ASN A 684 -8.94 4.81 -21.04
CA ASN A 684 -9.08 4.04 -19.81
C ASN A 684 -10.15 2.94 -19.97
N TYR A 685 -9.78 1.72 -19.59
CA TYR A 685 -10.60 0.52 -19.55
C TYR A 685 -10.49 -0.08 -18.14
N GLY A 686 -11.37 0.35 -17.23
CA GLY A 686 -11.53 -0.26 -15.91
C GLY A 686 -10.62 0.27 -14.78
N PHE A 687 -9.71 1.23 -15.01
CA PHE A 687 -8.95 1.83 -13.90
C PHE A 687 -9.79 2.90 -13.19
N PHE A 688 -9.79 2.91 -11.86
CA PHE A 688 -10.43 3.96 -11.05
C PHE A 688 -11.88 4.18 -11.49
N VAL A 689 -12.69 3.12 -11.39
CA VAL A 689 -14.14 3.13 -11.64
C VAL A 689 -14.88 2.73 -10.36
N LEU A 690 -16.18 2.99 -10.27
CA LEU A 690 -16.96 2.68 -9.07
C LEU A 690 -17.44 1.22 -9.06
N ASP A 691 -16.69 0.33 -8.41
CA ASP A 691 -16.99 -1.11 -8.38
C ASP A 691 -18.19 -1.49 -7.50
N GLY A 692 -18.56 -0.64 -6.53
CA GLY A 692 -19.73 -0.87 -5.66
C GLY A 692 -21.11 -0.91 -6.35
N SER A 693 -21.16 -0.76 -7.69
CA SER A 693 -22.39 -0.87 -8.49
C SER A 693 -22.63 -2.28 -9.04
N TYR A 694 -21.79 -3.26 -8.68
CA TYR A 694 -21.83 -4.62 -9.22
C TYR A 694 -22.38 -5.68 -8.24
N SER A 695 -22.69 -5.29 -7.00
CA SER A 695 -23.27 -6.22 -6.03
C SER A 695 -24.74 -6.53 -6.34
N THR A 696 -25.07 -7.82 -6.38
CA THR A 696 -26.43 -8.31 -6.65
C THR A 696 -26.79 -9.55 -5.85
N THR A 697 -28.07 -9.70 -5.53
CA THR A 697 -28.67 -10.91 -4.97
C THR A 697 -29.25 -11.83 -6.04
N GLN A 698 -29.21 -11.44 -7.32
CA GLN A 698 -29.73 -12.23 -8.42
C GLN A 698 -28.90 -13.49 -8.66
N ALA A 699 -29.58 -14.61 -8.90
CA ALA A 699 -28.93 -15.85 -9.31
C ALA A 699 -28.35 -15.77 -10.72
N ASP A 700 -29.01 -15.00 -11.60
CA ASP A 700 -28.50 -14.64 -12.93
C ASP A 700 -28.06 -13.17 -12.90
N PRO A 701 -26.74 -12.89 -12.86
CA PRO A 701 -26.24 -11.51 -12.78
C PRO A 701 -26.43 -10.73 -14.09
N THR A 702 -26.96 -11.34 -15.16
CA THR A 702 -27.32 -10.61 -16.39
C THR A 702 -28.68 -9.91 -16.28
N GLN A 703 -29.42 -10.13 -15.20
CA GLN A 703 -30.74 -9.52 -14.96
C GLN A 703 -30.65 -8.31 -14.02
N PRO A 704 -31.55 -7.32 -14.15
CA PRO A 704 -31.72 -6.26 -13.15
C PRO A 704 -32.05 -6.81 -11.75
N ASP A 705 -31.55 -6.16 -10.70
CA ASP A 705 -31.85 -6.54 -9.31
C ASP A 705 -32.97 -5.64 -8.72
N PRO A 706 -34.16 -6.18 -8.41
CA PRO A 706 -35.25 -5.40 -7.81
C PRO A 706 -34.94 -4.95 -6.38
N THR A 707 -33.98 -5.59 -5.69
CA THR A 707 -33.56 -5.23 -4.33
C THR A 707 -32.42 -4.22 -4.29
N ASN A 708 -31.65 -4.15 -5.38
CA ASN A 708 -30.60 -3.16 -5.58
C ASN A 708 -30.83 -2.41 -6.91
N PRO A 709 -31.59 -1.31 -6.92
CA PRO A 709 -31.87 -0.55 -8.15
C PRO A 709 -30.62 0.11 -8.77
N LEU A 710 -29.49 0.06 -8.07
CA LEU A 710 -28.21 0.61 -8.49
C LEU A 710 -27.31 -0.43 -9.15
N TYR A 711 -27.71 -1.69 -9.14
CA TYR A 711 -26.99 -2.78 -9.77
C TYR A 711 -26.93 -2.58 -11.29
N ILE A 712 -25.74 -2.76 -11.86
CA ILE A 712 -25.51 -2.78 -13.30
C ILE A 712 -25.43 -4.24 -13.77
N PRO A 713 -26.39 -4.75 -14.56
CA PRO A 713 -26.35 -6.11 -15.05
C PRO A 713 -25.16 -6.39 -15.98
N ILE A 714 -24.62 -7.60 -15.90
CA ILE A 714 -23.56 -8.05 -16.78
C ILE A 714 -24.11 -8.21 -18.21
N SER A 715 -23.39 -7.67 -19.19
CA SER A 715 -23.70 -7.86 -20.61
C SER A 715 -22.46 -8.37 -21.35
N PRO A 716 -22.60 -9.42 -22.19
CA PRO A 716 -21.53 -9.84 -23.12
C PRO A 716 -21.22 -8.82 -24.22
N ASN A 717 -22.15 -7.90 -24.52
CA ASN A 717 -22.03 -6.89 -25.59
C ASN A 717 -22.59 -5.54 -25.13
N PRO A 718 -22.00 -4.92 -24.09
CA PRO A 718 -22.60 -3.80 -23.36
C PRO A 718 -22.84 -2.56 -24.24
N ALA A 719 -21.96 -2.29 -25.21
CA ALA A 719 -22.15 -1.21 -26.17
C ALA A 719 -23.35 -1.45 -27.11
N ALA A 720 -23.56 -2.69 -27.56
CA ALA A 720 -24.69 -3.04 -28.43
C ALA A 720 -26.02 -3.03 -27.66
N ASP A 721 -25.98 -3.49 -26.40
CA ASP A 721 -27.13 -3.50 -25.50
C ASP A 721 -27.44 -2.13 -24.89
N ASN A 722 -26.53 -1.15 -25.07
CA ASN A 722 -26.59 0.19 -24.48
C ASN A 722 -26.68 0.17 -22.94
N ILE A 723 -25.90 -0.71 -22.30
CA ILE A 723 -25.81 -0.85 -20.84
C ILE A 723 -24.45 -0.30 -20.39
N PRO A 724 -24.38 0.91 -19.80
CA PRO A 724 -23.14 1.44 -19.23
C PRO A 724 -22.65 0.53 -18.10
N GLN A 725 -21.41 0.07 -18.21
CA GLN A 725 -20.75 -0.83 -17.27
C GLN A 725 -19.82 -0.11 -16.29
N ALA A 726 -19.34 1.10 -16.62
CA ALA A 726 -18.37 1.82 -15.78
C ALA A 726 -18.75 3.27 -15.50
N VAL A 727 -18.39 3.71 -14.29
CA VAL A 727 -18.47 5.10 -13.83
C VAL A 727 -17.10 5.50 -13.31
N ALA A 728 -16.39 6.38 -14.03
CA ALA A 728 -15.06 6.84 -13.61
C ALA A 728 -15.09 7.52 -12.24
N ALA A 729 -14.04 7.31 -11.46
CA ALA A 729 -13.85 7.83 -10.10
C ALA A 729 -12.86 9.01 -10.03
N LYS A 730 -12.16 9.32 -11.13
CA LYS A 730 -11.32 10.52 -11.27
C LYS A 730 -11.88 11.51 -12.30
N PRO A 731 -11.98 12.82 -11.97
CA PRO A 731 -12.46 13.84 -12.92
C PRO A 731 -11.69 13.84 -14.25
N VAL A 732 -10.36 13.70 -14.18
CA VAL A 732 -9.49 13.72 -15.36
C VAL A 732 -9.74 12.55 -16.32
N LEU A 733 -10.35 11.45 -15.85
CA LEU A 733 -10.63 10.24 -16.63
C LEU A 733 -12.06 10.18 -17.19
N LEU A 734 -12.98 11.07 -16.78
CA LEU A 734 -14.42 11.01 -17.13
C LEU A 734 -14.70 10.84 -18.64
N ASP A 735 -14.00 11.59 -19.48
CA ASP A 735 -14.12 11.59 -20.94
C ASP A 735 -13.15 10.62 -21.64
N LYS A 736 -12.28 9.94 -20.87
CA LYS A 736 -11.30 8.97 -21.38
C LYS A 736 -11.65 7.54 -21.02
N THR A 737 -12.55 7.31 -20.07
CA THR A 737 -13.06 5.98 -19.71
C THR A 737 -14.03 5.46 -20.76
N ASP A 738 -13.88 4.20 -21.16
CA ASP A 738 -14.95 3.50 -21.86
C ASP A 738 -16.05 3.14 -20.87
N LYS A 739 -17.19 3.82 -20.99
CA LYS A 739 -18.35 3.58 -20.11
C LYS A 739 -18.94 2.18 -20.27
N TYR A 740 -18.61 1.43 -21.32
CA TYR A 740 -19.09 0.07 -21.56
C TYR A 740 -18.12 -1.01 -21.07
N PHE A 741 -16.91 -0.64 -20.66
CA PHE A 741 -15.93 -1.58 -20.10
C PHE A 741 -16.13 -1.70 -18.58
N ARG A 742 -16.46 -2.88 -18.07
CA ARG A 742 -16.74 -3.12 -16.64
C ARG A 742 -15.44 -3.09 -15.80
N GLY A 743 -15.54 -2.68 -14.54
CA GLY A 743 -14.45 -2.72 -13.55
C GLY A 743 -14.25 -4.11 -12.93
N TYR A 744 -13.88 -4.14 -11.66
CA TYR A 744 -13.67 -5.39 -10.92
C TYR A 744 -14.98 -6.11 -10.63
N ASP A 745 -15.15 -7.29 -11.21
CA ASP A 745 -16.30 -8.17 -10.95
C ASP A 745 -15.98 -9.61 -11.32
N GLN A 746 -15.79 -10.47 -10.32
CA GLN A 746 -15.46 -11.89 -10.51
C GLN A 746 -16.62 -12.73 -11.09
N LYS A 747 -17.82 -12.15 -11.21
CA LYS A 747 -18.92 -12.77 -11.96
C LYS A 747 -18.77 -12.59 -13.47
N ASN A 748 -18.01 -11.59 -13.92
CA ASN A 748 -17.87 -11.21 -15.31
C ASN A 748 -16.65 -11.88 -15.96
N ALA A 749 -16.77 -12.26 -17.24
CA ALA A 749 -15.65 -12.86 -17.98
C ALA A 749 -14.68 -11.78 -18.51
N ASP A 750 -13.37 -12.03 -18.38
CA ASP A 750 -12.31 -11.23 -19.01
C ASP A 750 -12.38 -11.31 -20.53
N ILE A 751 -12.90 -12.39 -21.11
CA ILE A 751 -13.17 -12.43 -22.56
C ILE A 751 -14.25 -11.41 -22.96
N TYR A 752 -15.24 -11.12 -22.10
CA TYR A 752 -16.19 -10.03 -22.36
C TYR A 752 -15.51 -8.66 -22.28
N LEU A 753 -14.61 -8.47 -21.32
CA LEU A 753 -13.79 -7.26 -21.24
C LEU A 753 -12.91 -7.09 -22.49
N TYR A 754 -12.23 -8.14 -22.93
CA TYR A 754 -11.47 -8.15 -24.17
C TYR A 754 -12.35 -7.82 -25.38
N ASN A 755 -13.56 -8.38 -25.49
CA ASN A 755 -14.45 -8.12 -26.62
C ASN A 755 -14.87 -6.65 -26.68
N GLU A 756 -15.20 -6.04 -25.54
CA GLU A 756 -15.53 -4.61 -25.46
C GLU A 756 -14.32 -3.72 -25.76
N TRP A 757 -13.15 -4.05 -25.20
CA TRP A 757 -11.90 -3.37 -25.54
C TRP A 757 -11.58 -3.48 -27.03
N ALA A 758 -11.71 -4.67 -27.61
CA ALA A 758 -11.44 -4.94 -29.02
C ALA A 758 -12.39 -4.15 -29.93
N ARG A 759 -13.68 -4.03 -29.55
CA ARG A 759 -14.67 -3.18 -30.25
C ARG A 759 -14.21 -1.74 -30.32
N ASP A 760 -13.78 -1.17 -29.19
CA ASP A 760 -13.32 0.22 -29.13
C ASP A 760 -12.00 0.40 -29.91
N ILE A 761 -11.06 -0.51 -29.74
CA ILE A 761 -9.75 -0.49 -30.42
C ILE A 761 -9.88 -0.64 -31.94
N ASP A 762 -10.84 -1.41 -32.45
CA ASP A 762 -11.09 -1.50 -33.89
C ASP A 762 -11.41 -0.13 -34.51
N SER A 763 -12.05 0.77 -33.76
CA SER A 763 -12.31 2.15 -34.21
C SER A 763 -11.03 3.02 -34.31
N TYR A 764 -10.02 2.71 -33.50
CA TYR A 764 -8.70 3.35 -33.55
C TYR A 764 -7.86 2.76 -34.69
N LEU A 765 -7.83 1.42 -34.81
CA LEU A 765 -7.11 0.73 -35.87
C LEU A 765 -7.66 1.08 -37.27
N ALA A 766 -8.97 1.29 -37.41
CA ALA A 766 -9.59 1.75 -38.66
C ALA A 766 -9.06 3.14 -39.11
N ARG A 767 -8.56 3.95 -38.18
CA ARG A 767 -7.91 5.24 -38.44
C ARG A 767 -6.39 5.15 -38.48
N ASN A 768 -5.83 3.94 -38.33
CA ASN A 768 -4.40 3.70 -38.17
C ASN A 768 -3.79 4.55 -37.03
N GLU A 769 -4.52 4.62 -35.91
CA GLU A 769 -4.14 5.32 -34.69
C GLU A 769 -4.29 4.38 -33.48
N LEU A 770 -3.64 4.70 -32.37
CA LEU A 770 -3.89 4.16 -31.03
C LEU A 770 -3.71 5.27 -30.00
N PRO A 771 -4.33 5.19 -28.81
CA PRO A 771 -3.96 6.03 -27.68
C PRO A 771 -2.46 5.89 -27.36
N ASN A 772 -1.80 6.96 -26.93
CA ASN A 772 -0.40 6.85 -26.49
C ASN A 772 -0.29 5.98 -25.22
N LEU A 773 -1.25 6.11 -24.31
CA LEU A 773 -1.38 5.28 -23.12
C LEU A 773 -2.79 4.69 -23.05
N SER A 774 -2.91 3.37 -23.06
CA SER A 774 -4.14 2.64 -22.79
C SER A 774 -4.03 1.92 -21.46
N LEU A 775 -4.97 2.15 -20.54
CA LEU A 775 -5.03 1.50 -19.22
C LEU A 775 -6.09 0.40 -19.29
N VAL A 776 -5.77 -0.84 -18.94
CA VAL A 776 -6.66 -2.01 -19.07
C VAL A 776 -6.63 -2.86 -17.81
N ARG A 777 -7.77 -3.08 -17.16
CA ARG A 777 -7.91 -4.03 -16.04
C ARG A 777 -8.47 -5.37 -16.56
N LEU A 778 -7.85 -6.49 -16.19
CA LEU A 778 -8.33 -7.86 -16.46
C LEU A 778 -8.25 -8.68 -15.16
N PRO A 779 -9.30 -8.69 -14.34
CA PRO A 779 -9.20 -9.12 -12.94
C PRO A 779 -9.58 -10.58 -12.66
N HIS A 780 -9.94 -11.38 -13.66
CA HIS A 780 -10.51 -12.72 -13.40
C HIS A 780 -9.49 -13.74 -12.89
N ASP A 781 -8.21 -13.35 -12.83
CA ASP A 781 -7.20 -14.07 -12.09
C ASP A 781 -7.17 -13.73 -10.61
N HIS A 782 -8.08 -12.93 -10.02
CA HIS A 782 -8.30 -12.84 -8.55
C HIS A 782 -9.07 -14.07 -8.02
N PHE A 783 -9.98 -14.57 -8.85
CA PHE A 783 -10.93 -15.65 -8.63
C PHE A 783 -12.05 -15.33 -7.63
N GLY A 784 -13.20 -15.96 -7.81
CA GLY A 784 -14.33 -15.81 -6.89
C GLY A 784 -15.68 -16.05 -7.55
N ASP A 785 -16.76 -15.79 -6.80
CA ASP A 785 -18.14 -15.79 -7.30
C ASP A 785 -18.58 -17.02 -8.13
N PHE A 786 -17.99 -18.20 -7.83
CA PHE A 786 -18.23 -19.46 -8.55
C PHE A 786 -19.71 -19.89 -8.61
N GLY A 787 -20.54 -19.40 -7.68
CA GLY A 787 -21.97 -19.71 -7.60
C GLY A 787 -22.79 -19.13 -8.75
N ASN A 788 -22.42 -17.98 -9.28
CA ASN A 788 -23.19 -17.24 -10.29
C ASN A 788 -22.34 -16.58 -11.38
N ALA A 789 -21.03 -16.85 -11.43
CA ALA A 789 -20.17 -16.47 -12.55
C ALA A 789 -20.77 -16.86 -13.92
N VAL A 790 -20.73 -15.91 -14.85
CA VAL A 790 -21.37 -16.04 -16.17
C VAL A 790 -20.59 -17.01 -17.07
N ALA A 791 -21.22 -17.38 -18.19
CA ALA A 791 -20.63 -18.23 -19.24
C ALA A 791 -20.07 -19.58 -18.75
N GLY A 792 -20.49 -20.04 -17.56
CA GLY A 792 -20.03 -21.30 -16.97
C GLY A 792 -18.64 -21.24 -16.34
N LEU A 793 -18.05 -20.06 -16.14
CA LEU A 793 -16.71 -19.87 -15.56
C LEU A 793 -16.72 -20.03 -14.03
N ASN A 794 -17.12 -21.22 -13.57
CA ASN A 794 -17.51 -21.49 -12.19
C ASN A 794 -16.49 -22.30 -11.39
N THR A 795 -15.24 -22.33 -11.86
CA THR A 795 -14.10 -22.93 -11.15
C THR A 795 -12.85 -22.10 -11.37
N VAL A 796 -11.91 -22.19 -10.44
CA VAL A 796 -10.63 -21.48 -10.53
C VAL A 796 -9.85 -21.78 -11.83
N PRO A 797 -9.68 -23.04 -12.28
CA PRO A 797 -9.04 -23.31 -13.57
C PRO A 797 -9.73 -22.65 -14.78
N LEU A 798 -11.05 -22.47 -14.73
CA LEU A 798 -11.79 -21.81 -15.81
C LEU A 798 -11.60 -20.29 -15.78
N GLN A 799 -11.61 -19.67 -14.60
CA GLN A 799 -11.36 -18.23 -14.44
C GLN A 799 -9.92 -17.87 -14.83
N MET A 800 -8.94 -18.67 -14.41
CA MET A 800 -7.54 -18.51 -14.87
C MET A 800 -7.39 -18.68 -16.38
N ALA A 801 -8.05 -19.67 -16.97
CA ALA A 801 -8.03 -19.88 -18.41
C ALA A 801 -8.70 -18.73 -19.18
N ASP A 802 -9.77 -18.16 -18.65
CA ASP A 802 -10.46 -16.99 -19.22
C ASP A 802 -9.54 -15.76 -19.22
N ASN A 803 -8.91 -15.44 -18.07
CA ASN A 803 -7.92 -14.37 -17.97
C ASN A 803 -6.72 -14.59 -18.93
N ASP A 804 -6.14 -15.79 -18.92
CA ASP A 804 -5.02 -16.17 -19.79
C ASP A 804 -5.35 -15.97 -21.27
N TYR A 805 -6.54 -16.41 -21.70
CA TYR A 805 -6.93 -16.29 -23.09
C TYR A 805 -7.25 -14.84 -23.47
N ALA A 806 -7.89 -14.06 -22.61
CA ALA A 806 -8.13 -12.64 -22.83
C ALA A 806 -6.83 -11.85 -23.00
N VAL A 807 -5.82 -12.13 -22.17
CA VAL A 807 -4.45 -11.60 -22.30
C VAL A 807 -3.84 -12.00 -23.65
N GLY A 808 -3.91 -13.28 -24.00
CA GLY A 808 -3.38 -13.79 -25.27
C GLY A 808 -4.02 -13.14 -26.49
N LEU A 809 -5.35 -12.95 -26.46
CA LEU A 809 -6.14 -12.31 -27.51
C LEU A 809 -5.79 -10.83 -27.67
N LEU A 810 -5.62 -10.09 -26.57
CA LEU A 810 -5.18 -8.70 -26.58
C LEU A 810 -3.83 -8.56 -27.28
N VAL A 811 -2.86 -9.39 -26.91
CA VAL A 811 -1.52 -9.39 -27.53
C VAL A 811 -1.57 -9.80 -29.00
N GLU A 812 -2.34 -10.82 -29.34
CA GLU A 812 -2.53 -11.27 -30.72
C GLU A 812 -3.12 -10.15 -31.61
N LYS A 813 -4.15 -9.46 -31.12
CA LYS A 813 -4.83 -8.41 -31.87
C LYS A 813 -3.89 -7.26 -32.23
N ILE A 814 -3.12 -6.77 -31.27
CA ILE A 814 -2.15 -5.69 -31.50
C ILE A 814 -0.99 -6.15 -32.36
N SER A 815 -0.44 -7.34 -32.12
CA SER A 815 0.73 -7.83 -32.85
C SER A 815 0.46 -8.17 -34.32
N LYS A 816 -0.81 -8.38 -34.69
CA LYS A 816 -1.27 -8.49 -36.09
C LYS A 816 -1.68 -7.16 -36.72
N SER A 817 -1.73 -6.08 -35.94
CA SER A 817 -2.13 -4.76 -36.43
C SER A 817 -0.98 -4.04 -37.16
N PRO A 818 -1.28 -3.06 -38.02
CA PRO A 818 -0.26 -2.20 -38.64
C PRO A 818 0.59 -1.38 -37.63
N LEU A 819 0.08 -1.20 -36.41
CA LEU A 819 0.71 -0.44 -35.31
C LEU A 819 1.54 -1.34 -34.37
N TRP A 820 1.67 -2.63 -34.67
CA TRP A 820 2.57 -3.50 -33.90
C TRP A 820 4.00 -2.94 -33.84
N LYS A 821 4.45 -2.33 -34.93
CA LYS A 821 5.82 -1.80 -35.10
C LYS A 821 6.21 -0.69 -34.12
N ASP A 822 5.25 -0.02 -33.50
CA ASP A 822 5.44 1.13 -32.61
C ASP A 822 4.64 1.00 -31.30
N THR A 823 4.20 -0.22 -30.96
CA THR A 823 3.46 -0.51 -29.73
C THR A 823 4.28 -1.37 -28.77
N ALA A 824 4.17 -1.08 -27.48
CA ALA A 824 4.57 -1.94 -26.37
C ALA A 824 3.33 -2.29 -25.53
N ILE A 825 3.23 -3.53 -25.09
CA ILE A 825 2.24 -3.99 -24.12
C ILE A 825 3.00 -4.36 -22.86
N VAL A 826 2.52 -3.88 -21.72
CA VAL A 826 3.12 -4.10 -20.40
C VAL A 826 2.02 -4.68 -19.52
N ILE A 827 2.28 -5.82 -18.87
CA ILE A 827 1.31 -6.54 -18.05
C ILE A 827 1.94 -6.83 -16.70
N VAL A 828 1.23 -6.54 -15.61
CA VAL A 828 1.67 -6.70 -14.22
C VAL A 828 0.48 -7.06 -13.32
N GLU A 829 0.72 -7.69 -12.18
CA GLU A 829 -0.27 -7.74 -11.10
C GLU A 829 -0.29 -6.40 -10.35
N ASP A 830 -1.40 -6.04 -9.70
CA ASP A 830 -1.43 -4.90 -8.79
C ASP A 830 -0.57 -5.16 -7.55
N ASP A 831 -0.66 -6.37 -7.00
CA ASP A 831 0.22 -6.95 -5.99
C ASP A 831 0.26 -8.49 -6.06
N SER A 832 1.12 -9.13 -5.28
CA SER A 832 1.26 -10.59 -5.21
C SER A 832 0.41 -11.24 -4.10
N GLN A 833 -0.13 -10.42 -3.21
CA GLN A 833 -0.93 -10.74 -2.03
C GLN A 833 -0.33 -11.84 -1.14
N ASP A 834 -0.95 -13.02 -1.15
CA ASP A 834 -0.70 -14.14 -0.24
C ASP A 834 -0.37 -15.44 -1.01
N GLY A 835 -0.12 -15.39 -2.32
CA GLY A 835 0.22 -16.58 -3.09
C GLY A 835 1.55 -17.20 -2.63
N PRO A 836 1.75 -18.54 -2.68
CA PRO A 836 3.01 -19.15 -2.29
C PRO A 836 4.16 -18.81 -3.26
N ASP A 837 5.29 -18.34 -2.73
CA ASP A 837 6.55 -18.16 -3.48
C ASP A 837 7.76 -18.59 -2.61
N HIS A 838 8.76 -19.20 -3.25
CA HIS A 838 9.93 -19.69 -2.53
C HIS A 838 11.02 -18.63 -2.29
N VAL A 839 10.98 -17.48 -2.98
CA VAL A 839 12.00 -16.43 -2.88
C VAL A 839 11.54 -15.30 -1.96
N ASP A 840 10.38 -14.70 -2.23
CA ASP A 840 9.81 -13.60 -1.45
C ASP A 840 8.30 -13.49 -1.71
N SER A 841 7.51 -13.12 -0.69
CA SER A 841 6.06 -12.98 -0.82
C SER A 841 5.63 -11.90 -1.83
N HIS A 842 6.49 -10.93 -2.15
CA HIS A 842 6.25 -9.89 -3.17
C HIS A 842 6.53 -10.35 -4.61
N ARG A 843 7.13 -11.52 -4.80
CA ARG A 843 7.62 -11.93 -6.12
C ARG A 843 6.46 -12.36 -7.01
N SER A 844 6.42 -11.77 -8.20
CA SER A 844 5.23 -11.78 -9.07
C SER A 844 5.60 -11.97 -10.54
N VAL A 845 4.58 -12.01 -11.40
CA VAL A 845 4.72 -12.12 -12.85
C VAL A 845 4.67 -10.76 -13.53
N VAL A 846 5.47 -10.59 -14.59
CA VAL A 846 5.46 -9.40 -15.42
C VAL A 846 5.75 -9.76 -16.86
N TYR A 847 5.12 -9.06 -17.80
CA TYR A 847 5.32 -9.27 -19.23
C TYR A 847 5.55 -7.95 -19.97
N ILE A 848 6.62 -7.92 -20.79
CA ILE A 848 6.93 -6.79 -21.68
C ILE A 848 6.92 -7.29 -23.12
N ILE A 849 5.97 -6.82 -23.93
CA ILE A 849 5.71 -7.34 -25.27
C ILE A 849 5.81 -6.23 -26.31
N SER A 850 6.75 -6.36 -27.24
CA SER A 850 6.98 -5.42 -28.33
C SER A 850 7.81 -6.10 -29.43
N PRO A 851 7.84 -5.60 -30.69
CA PRO A 851 8.85 -6.04 -31.65
C PRO A 851 10.27 -5.86 -31.11
N TYR A 852 10.47 -4.86 -30.23
CA TYR A 852 11.77 -4.55 -29.65
C TYR A 852 12.08 -5.30 -28.36
N THR A 853 11.17 -6.13 -27.86
CA THR A 853 11.50 -7.03 -26.75
C THR A 853 12.41 -8.14 -27.26
N LYS A 854 13.45 -8.48 -26.49
CA LYS A 854 14.25 -9.69 -26.72
C LYS A 854 13.35 -10.92 -26.77
N ARG A 855 13.76 -11.91 -27.55
CA ARG A 855 13.04 -13.18 -27.70
C ARG A 855 13.79 -14.28 -26.99
N LYS A 856 13.07 -15.14 -26.28
CA LYS A 856 13.59 -16.30 -25.54
C LYS A 856 14.74 -15.96 -24.59
N ALA A 857 14.63 -14.82 -23.91
CA ALA A 857 15.67 -14.33 -23.00
C ALA A 857 15.26 -14.49 -21.53
N LEU A 858 16.21 -14.80 -20.66
CA LEU A 858 16.05 -14.74 -19.21
C LEU A 858 16.63 -13.44 -18.69
N VAL A 859 15.86 -12.71 -17.89
CA VAL A 859 16.30 -11.52 -17.16
C VAL A 859 16.11 -11.78 -15.66
N SER A 860 17.24 -11.88 -14.96
CA SER A 860 17.29 -12.07 -13.50
C SER A 860 17.67 -10.79 -12.75
N THR A 861 17.71 -9.66 -13.46
CA THR A 861 17.84 -8.35 -12.83
C THR A 861 16.63 -8.14 -11.90
N ASN A 862 16.89 -7.67 -10.68
CA ASN A 862 15.88 -7.23 -9.73
C ASN A 862 15.14 -6.04 -10.34
N TYR A 863 13.91 -6.30 -10.74
CA TYR A 863 12.97 -5.30 -11.22
C TYR A 863 11.72 -5.34 -10.35
N ASN A 864 10.94 -4.28 -10.43
CA ASN A 864 9.76 -4.10 -9.61
C ASN A 864 8.77 -3.16 -10.29
N THR A 865 7.60 -2.97 -9.68
CA THR A 865 6.56 -2.06 -10.14
C THR A 865 7.12 -0.66 -10.46
N VAL A 866 8.02 -0.11 -9.64
CA VAL A 866 8.66 1.20 -9.87
C VAL A 866 9.51 1.20 -11.15
N SER A 867 10.28 0.14 -11.39
CA SER A 867 11.09 -0.04 -12.59
C SER A 867 10.22 -0.17 -13.86
N LEU A 868 9.05 -0.79 -13.72
CA LEU A 868 8.06 -0.95 -14.79
C LEU A 868 7.41 0.39 -15.15
N VAL A 869 6.93 1.16 -14.15
CA VAL A 869 6.42 2.53 -14.37
C VAL A 869 7.49 3.39 -15.03
N ARG A 870 8.71 3.35 -14.50
CA ARG A 870 9.86 4.05 -15.08
C ARG A 870 10.11 3.70 -16.55
N THR A 871 9.91 2.44 -16.92
CA THR A 871 10.06 1.99 -18.31
C THR A 871 9.00 2.61 -19.21
N MET A 872 7.73 2.62 -18.79
CA MET A 872 6.64 3.24 -19.56
C MET A 872 6.85 4.75 -19.74
N GLU A 873 7.33 5.43 -18.70
CA GLU A 873 7.62 6.86 -18.75
C GLU A 873 8.68 7.22 -19.78
N ASP A 874 9.78 6.45 -19.79
CA ASP A 874 10.87 6.64 -20.75
C ASP A 874 10.43 6.27 -22.19
N LEU A 875 9.61 5.22 -22.37
CA LEU A 875 9.06 4.84 -23.68
C LEU A 875 8.17 5.93 -24.27
N LEU A 876 7.31 6.55 -23.45
CA LEU A 876 6.38 7.59 -23.90
C LEU A 876 6.97 9.01 -23.85
N ASN A 877 8.09 9.18 -23.14
CA ASN A 877 8.70 10.46 -22.82
C ASN A 877 7.72 11.44 -22.18
N ILE A 878 7.18 11.03 -21.04
CA ILE A 878 6.15 11.77 -20.30
C ILE A 878 6.69 12.42 -19.01
N GLY A 879 7.98 12.21 -18.70
CA GLY A 879 8.58 12.62 -17.44
C GLY A 879 8.30 11.63 -16.32
N TYR A 880 8.86 11.92 -15.15
CA TYR A 880 8.77 11.08 -13.95
C TYR A 880 7.73 11.67 -13.01
N LEU A 881 7.05 10.81 -12.26
CA LEU A 881 6.03 11.17 -11.28
C LEU A 881 6.66 11.63 -9.97
N GLY A 882 7.71 10.96 -9.50
CA GLY A 882 8.32 11.22 -8.19
C GLY A 882 9.81 10.94 -8.13
N ILE A 883 10.37 10.99 -6.92
CA ILE A 883 11.79 10.68 -6.70
C ILE A 883 12.07 9.18 -6.86
N THR A 884 11.09 8.32 -6.61
CA THR A 884 11.22 6.85 -6.61
C THR A 884 11.51 6.33 -8.02
N ASP A 885 10.61 6.60 -8.96
CA ASP A 885 10.72 6.30 -10.39
C ASP A 885 11.80 7.12 -11.10
N ALA A 886 11.99 8.41 -10.75
CA ALA A 886 13.10 9.19 -11.29
C ALA A 886 14.47 8.56 -10.97
N ASN A 887 14.60 7.92 -9.81
CA ASN A 887 15.83 7.25 -9.34
C ASN A 887 15.90 5.76 -9.67
N ALA A 888 14.81 5.16 -10.13
CA ALA A 888 14.75 3.76 -10.52
C ALA A 888 15.51 3.50 -11.83
N LYS A 889 15.84 2.22 -12.05
CA LYS A 889 16.40 1.78 -13.32
C LYS A 889 15.26 1.31 -14.22
N PRO A 890 15.20 1.71 -15.51
CA PRO A 890 14.25 1.15 -16.44
C PRO A 890 14.60 -0.32 -16.74
N MET A 891 13.61 -1.10 -17.15
CA MET A 891 13.70 -2.52 -17.55
C MET A 891 14.37 -2.72 -18.91
N SER A 892 15.47 -2.00 -19.15
CA SER A 892 16.20 -1.94 -20.42
C SER A 892 16.79 -3.28 -20.86
N ASP A 893 17.02 -4.20 -19.92
CA ASP A 893 17.49 -5.56 -20.20
C ASP A 893 16.48 -6.37 -21.03
N ALA A 894 15.20 -6.00 -21.00
CA ALA A 894 14.15 -6.65 -21.75
C ALA A 894 14.21 -6.35 -23.26
N PHE A 895 14.93 -5.30 -23.67
CA PHE A 895 14.82 -4.75 -25.02
C PHE A 895 16.07 -4.95 -25.89
N THR A 896 15.86 -4.94 -27.20
CA THR A 896 16.88 -4.97 -28.25
C THR A 896 16.65 -3.84 -29.25
N ARG A 897 17.70 -3.49 -30.01
CA ARG A 897 17.61 -2.51 -31.10
C ARG A 897 17.16 -3.12 -32.42
N GLU A 898 17.14 -4.44 -32.51
CA GLU A 898 16.76 -5.20 -33.70
C GLU A 898 15.32 -5.71 -33.53
N PRO A 899 14.32 -5.09 -34.18
CA PRO A 899 12.94 -5.47 -33.99
C PRO A 899 12.63 -6.82 -34.64
N ASN A 900 11.84 -7.64 -33.94
CA ASN A 900 11.22 -8.85 -34.47
C ASN A 900 9.70 -8.67 -34.60
N PHE A 901 9.26 -8.38 -35.82
CA PHE A 901 7.86 -8.12 -36.15
C PHE A 901 6.99 -9.38 -36.24
N THR A 902 7.51 -10.58 -35.93
CA THR A 902 6.70 -11.80 -35.91
C THR A 902 5.50 -11.61 -34.96
N PRO A 903 4.26 -11.70 -35.48
CA PRO A 903 3.06 -11.56 -34.65
C PRO A 903 2.97 -12.66 -33.59
N TYR A 904 2.31 -12.34 -32.49
CA TYR A 904 1.87 -13.34 -31.52
C TYR A 904 0.60 -14.02 -32.03
N LYS A 905 0.42 -15.28 -31.64
CA LYS A 905 -0.79 -16.05 -31.87
C LYS A 905 -1.24 -16.62 -30.54
N ALA A 906 -2.48 -16.33 -30.16
CA ALA A 906 -3.05 -16.83 -28.91
C ALA A 906 -3.27 -18.34 -29.00
N VAL A 907 -3.03 -19.03 -27.89
CA VAL A 907 -3.34 -20.45 -27.73
C VAL A 907 -4.63 -20.55 -26.94
N VAL A 908 -5.59 -21.33 -27.42
CA VAL A 908 -6.84 -21.53 -26.68
C VAL A 908 -6.58 -22.48 -25.51
N PRO A 909 -6.85 -22.09 -24.26
CA PRO A 909 -6.82 -23.04 -23.15
C PRO A 909 -7.89 -24.11 -23.37
N GLY A 910 -7.48 -25.38 -23.40
CA GLY A 910 -8.38 -26.50 -23.68
C GLY A 910 -9.58 -26.58 -22.74
N ASN A 911 -9.39 -26.13 -21.49
CA ASN A 911 -10.41 -26.05 -20.45
C ASN A 911 -11.64 -25.21 -20.85
N LEU A 912 -11.49 -24.23 -21.74
CA LEU A 912 -12.60 -23.39 -22.21
C LEU A 912 -13.42 -24.02 -23.34
N CYS A 913 -13.00 -25.17 -23.88
CA CYS A 913 -13.64 -25.80 -25.04
C CYS A 913 -14.63 -26.91 -24.69
N GLY A 914 -14.94 -27.11 -23.41
CA GLY A 914 -15.86 -28.14 -22.93
C GLY A 914 -16.89 -27.59 -21.93
N GLU A 915 -17.87 -28.42 -21.60
CA GLU A 915 -18.83 -28.08 -20.53
C GLU A 915 -18.08 -27.89 -19.19
N PRO A 916 -18.50 -26.92 -18.35
CA PRO A 916 -19.74 -26.14 -18.42
C PRO A 916 -19.66 -24.81 -19.20
N VAL A 917 -18.56 -24.52 -19.89
CA VAL A 917 -18.34 -23.22 -20.54
C VAL A 917 -19.30 -23.02 -21.73
N ASP A 918 -19.92 -21.84 -21.83
CA ASP A 918 -20.77 -21.49 -22.98
C ASP A 918 -19.93 -21.53 -24.28
N PRO A 919 -20.29 -22.38 -25.27
CA PRO A 919 -19.56 -22.45 -26.54
C PRO A 919 -19.48 -21.12 -27.31
N LYS A 920 -20.33 -20.13 -26.99
CA LYS A 920 -20.29 -18.78 -27.56
C LYS A 920 -19.22 -17.89 -26.95
N LEU A 921 -18.76 -18.18 -25.73
CA LEU A 921 -17.68 -17.42 -25.09
C LEU A 921 -16.39 -17.55 -25.89
N VAL A 922 -16.08 -18.77 -26.35
CA VAL A 922 -14.87 -19.08 -27.14
C VAL A 922 -15.23 -19.72 -28.47
N PRO A 923 -15.69 -18.95 -29.47
CA PRO A 923 -16.07 -19.48 -30.79
C PRO A 923 -14.91 -20.23 -31.48
N ALA A 924 -13.67 -19.85 -31.16
CA ALA A 924 -12.45 -20.48 -31.69
C ALA A 924 -12.37 -21.99 -31.40
N CYS A 925 -12.98 -22.48 -30.32
CA CYS A 925 -13.03 -23.91 -29.98
C CYS A 925 -13.71 -24.77 -31.06
N GLN A 926 -14.55 -24.16 -31.92
CA GLN A 926 -15.26 -24.85 -33.00
C GLN A 926 -14.44 -24.90 -34.31
N ALA A 927 -13.31 -24.19 -34.41
CA ALA A 927 -12.49 -24.17 -35.60
C ALA A 927 -11.62 -25.44 -35.73
N LYS A 928 -11.60 -26.04 -36.93
CA LYS A 928 -10.95 -27.35 -37.19
C LYS A 928 -9.44 -27.41 -36.90
N ASN A 929 -8.73 -26.28 -37.04
CA ASN A 929 -7.27 -26.21 -36.93
C ASN A 929 -6.83 -25.18 -35.86
N VAL A 930 -7.68 -24.95 -34.84
CA VAL A 930 -7.29 -24.06 -33.73
C VAL A 930 -6.20 -24.72 -32.90
N GLU A 931 -5.21 -23.93 -32.53
CA GLU A 931 -4.17 -24.37 -31.59
C GLU A 931 -4.75 -24.25 -30.19
N LYS A 932 -4.86 -25.37 -29.50
CA LYS A 932 -5.39 -25.44 -28.15
C LYS A 932 -4.61 -26.41 -27.29
N THR A 933 -4.50 -26.13 -25.99
CA THR A 933 -3.91 -27.07 -25.04
C THR A 933 -4.85 -28.23 -24.76
N THR A 934 -4.29 -29.28 -24.16
CA THR A 934 -5.10 -30.35 -23.56
C THR A 934 -5.89 -29.78 -22.39
N ALA A 935 -7.19 -30.06 -22.34
CA ALA A 935 -8.00 -29.69 -21.19
C ALA A 935 -7.60 -30.51 -19.96
N ILE A 936 -7.33 -29.84 -18.84
CA ILE A 936 -7.15 -30.49 -17.55
C ILE A 936 -8.52 -30.55 -16.84
N PRO A 937 -9.07 -31.74 -16.54
CA PRO A 937 -10.32 -31.85 -15.81
C PRO A 937 -10.23 -31.15 -14.45
N SER A 938 -11.24 -30.36 -14.10
CA SER A 938 -11.34 -29.82 -12.75
C SER A 938 -11.61 -30.97 -11.77
N LEU A 939 -10.81 -31.07 -10.71
CA LEU A 939 -11.00 -32.08 -9.66
C LEU A 939 -12.29 -31.84 -8.86
N HIS A 940 -12.77 -30.60 -8.86
CA HIS A 940 -13.95 -30.17 -8.12
C HIS A 940 -14.93 -29.42 -9.03
N ASN A 941 -16.22 -29.60 -8.79
CA ASN A 941 -17.30 -28.97 -9.57
C ASN A 941 -17.74 -27.63 -8.96
N LYS A 942 -18.65 -26.94 -9.66
CA LYS A 942 -19.27 -25.68 -9.21
C LYS A 942 -19.78 -25.74 -7.77
N GLN A 943 -20.49 -26.83 -7.40
CA GLN A 943 -21.09 -26.95 -6.07
C GLN A 943 -20.01 -27.00 -4.98
N TRP A 944 -18.89 -27.68 -5.23
CA TRP A 944 -17.77 -27.70 -4.30
C TRP A 944 -17.15 -26.32 -4.13
N TRP A 945 -16.83 -25.62 -5.22
CA TRP A 945 -16.22 -24.29 -5.16
C TRP A 945 -17.13 -23.30 -4.45
N ALA A 946 -18.39 -23.20 -4.87
CA ALA A 946 -19.38 -22.32 -4.24
C ALA A 946 -19.57 -22.64 -2.74
N GLN A 947 -19.50 -23.91 -2.34
CA GLN A 947 -19.61 -24.30 -0.94
C GLN A 947 -18.33 -24.00 -0.15
N ALA A 948 -17.16 -24.23 -0.72
CA ALA A 948 -15.86 -23.98 -0.09
C ALA A 948 -15.63 -22.48 0.14
N THR A 949 -16.21 -21.64 -0.73
CA THR A 949 -16.05 -20.17 -0.69
C THR A 949 -17.30 -19.42 -0.22
N LYS A 950 -18.33 -20.11 0.28
CA LYS A 950 -19.62 -19.48 0.64
C LYS A 950 -19.54 -18.35 1.67
N ASP A 951 -18.48 -18.34 2.47
CA ASP A 951 -18.26 -17.36 3.56
C ASP A 951 -17.30 -16.22 3.14
N PHE A 952 -16.80 -16.24 1.90
CA PHE A 952 -15.95 -15.18 1.35
C PHE A 952 -16.78 -14.10 0.66
N TYR A 953 -16.27 -12.87 0.66
CA TYR A 953 -16.94 -11.73 0.06
C TYR A 953 -16.10 -11.18 -1.11
N PHE A 954 -16.51 -11.53 -2.34
CA PHE A 954 -15.77 -11.19 -3.57
C PHE A 954 -16.22 -9.89 -4.25
N GLU A 955 -17.20 -9.18 -3.68
CA GLU A 955 -17.70 -7.91 -4.24
C GLU A 955 -16.76 -6.71 -4.00
N VAL A 956 -15.76 -6.88 -3.14
CA VAL A 956 -14.69 -5.91 -2.88
C VAL A 956 -13.38 -6.68 -2.89
N GLU A 957 -12.37 -6.09 -3.47
CA GLU A 957 -11.01 -6.61 -3.53
C GLU A 957 -10.53 -7.01 -2.12
N ASP A 958 -9.92 -8.19 -2.05
CA ASP A 958 -9.23 -8.73 -0.87
C ASP A 958 -10.02 -8.81 0.43
N LYS A 959 -11.34 -8.63 0.41
CA LYS A 959 -12.19 -8.68 1.61
C LYS A 959 -12.54 -10.13 1.97
N LEU A 960 -11.51 -10.94 2.21
CA LEU A 960 -11.61 -12.35 2.58
C LEU A 960 -10.50 -12.74 3.57
N ASP A 961 -10.55 -13.99 4.06
CA ASP A 961 -9.46 -14.60 4.84
C ASP A 961 -8.45 -15.23 3.85
N PRO A 962 -7.28 -14.61 3.64
CA PRO A 962 -6.37 -15.00 2.58
C PRO A 962 -5.72 -16.37 2.85
N GLU A 963 -5.42 -16.70 4.11
CA GLU A 963 -4.89 -18.03 4.48
C GLU A 963 -5.92 -19.12 4.13
N LYS A 964 -7.18 -18.92 4.52
CA LYS A 964 -8.25 -19.88 4.22
C LYS A 964 -8.46 -19.99 2.71
N PHE A 965 -8.43 -18.87 1.99
CA PHE A 965 -8.64 -18.86 0.55
C PHE A 965 -7.52 -19.61 -0.19
N ASN A 966 -6.26 -19.37 0.14
CA ASN A 966 -5.12 -20.10 -0.43
C ASN A 966 -5.20 -21.61 -0.21
N ARG A 967 -5.64 -22.06 0.96
CA ARG A 967 -5.87 -23.48 1.24
C ARG A 967 -7.00 -24.06 0.38
N VAL A 968 -8.06 -23.29 0.15
CA VAL A 968 -9.17 -23.66 -0.74
C VAL A 968 -8.69 -23.73 -2.20
N LEU A 969 -7.90 -22.75 -2.66
CA LEU A 969 -7.30 -22.77 -4.00
C LEU A 969 -6.44 -24.02 -4.20
N TRP A 970 -5.53 -24.29 -3.26
CA TRP A 970 -4.65 -25.46 -3.31
C TRP A 970 -5.43 -26.77 -3.33
N THR A 971 -6.35 -26.97 -2.38
CA THR A 971 -7.15 -28.19 -2.29
C THR A 971 -8.01 -28.37 -3.53
N GLY A 972 -8.59 -27.27 -4.02
CA GLY A 972 -9.45 -27.27 -5.20
C GLY A 972 -8.74 -27.66 -6.49
N ILE A 973 -7.47 -27.27 -6.64
CA ILE A 973 -6.66 -27.48 -7.85
C ILE A 973 -5.81 -28.76 -7.78
N GLN A 974 -5.12 -28.98 -6.67
CA GLN A 974 -4.19 -30.11 -6.47
C GLN A 974 -4.89 -31.37 -5.96
N GLY A 975 -6.09 -31.22 -5.39
CA GLY A 975 -6.93 -32.30 -4.90
C GLY A 975 -6.76 -32.60 -3.41
N ASP A 976 -7.78 -33.24 -2.82
CA ASP A 976 -7.89 -33.49 -1.38
C ASP A 976 -6.74 -34.29 -0.75
N LYS A 977 -5.96 -35.01 -1.57
CA LYS A 977 -4.88 -35.89 -1.11
C LYS A 977 -3.50 -35.24 -1.19
N VAL A 978 -3.37 -34.04 -1.77
CA VAL A 978 -2.10 -33.31 -1.87
C VAL A 978 -2.02 -32.31 -0.72
N PRO A 979 -1.10 -32.51 0.24
CA PRO A 979 -0.95 -31.59 1.36
C PRO A 979 -0.60 -30.18 0.87
N TYR A 980 -1.14 -29.15 1.54
CA TYR A 980 -0.71 -27.78 1.33
C TYR A 980 0.80 -27.65 1.59
N PRO A 981 1.57 -26.97 0.74
CA PRO A 981 3.02 -27.00 0.82
C PRO A 981 3.45 -26.13 1.99
N THR A 982 4.07 -26.75 2.98
CA THR A 982 4.40 -26.07 4.24
C THR A 982 5.81 -25.53 4.28
N GLU A 983 6.72 -25.89 3.37
CA GLU A 983 8.11 -25.43 3.37
C GLU A 983 8.42 -24.62 2.12
N ARG A 984 9.24 -23.57 2.28
CA ARG A 984 9.82 -22.77 1.18
C ARG A 984 11.28 -22.58 1.43
N SER A 985 12.10 -22.57 0.39
CA SER A 985 13.52 -22.28 0.48
C SER A 985 13.85 -21.08 -0.39
N HIS A 986 14.70 -20.16 0.06
CA HIS A 986 15.34 -19.15 -0.80
C HIS A 986 16.38 -19.78 -1.77
N ALA A 987 16.17 -21.02 -2.20
CA ALA A 987 17.08 -21.73 -3.08
C ALA A 987 17.06 -21.05 -4.45
N ASP A 988 18.24 -21.00 -5.08
CA ASP A 988 18.32 -20.69 -6.50
C ASP A 988 18.13 -21.99 -7.30
N LEU A 989 16.93 -22.15 -7.86
CA LEU A 989 16.43 -23.27 -8.64
C LEU A 989 16.66 -23.11 -10.15
N ARG A 990 17.51 -22.18 -10.60
CA ARG A 990 17.85 -22.01 -12.02
C ARG A 990 18.63 -23.19 -12.61
N GLN A 991 19.35 -23.94 -11.78
CA GLN A 991 20.15 -25.08 -12.20
C GLN A 991 19.32 -26.38 -12.20
N ASN A 992 19.68 -27.34 -13.05
CA ASN A 992 19.03 -28.67 -13.13
C ASN A 992 17.51 -28.64 -13.39
N ARG A 993 17.00 -27.63 -14.11
CA ARG A 993 15.55 -27.48 -14.41
C ARG A 993 14.88 -28.74 -14.94
N ALA A 994 15.51 -29.45 -15.88
CA ALA A 994 14.95 -30.69 -16.43
C ALA A 994 14.74 -31.77 -15.36
N GLN A 995 15.64 -31.87 -14.37
CA GLN A 995 15.50 -32.81 -13.26
C GLN A 995 14.42 -32.33 -12.27
N LEU A 996 14.37 -31.04 -11.94
CA LEU A 996 13.35 -30.48 -11.06
C LEU A 996 11.94 -30.71 -11.64
N LEU A 997 11.76 -30.44 -12.93
CA LEU A 997 10.50 -30.67 -13.64
C LEU A 997 10.16 -32.15 -13.78
N GLY A 998 11.17 -33.02 -13.97
CA GLY A 998 10.95 -34.47 -14.02
C GLY A 998 10.63 -35.09 -12.66
N ASN A 999 11.09 -34.47 -11.57
CA ASN A 999 10.84 -34.92 -10.19
C ASN A 999 9.53 -34.37 -9.62
N SER A 1000 9.08 -33.19 -10.06
CA SER A 1000 7.75 -32.70 -9.71
C SER A 1000 6.72 -33.65 -10.29
N SER A 1001 5.95 -34.30 -9.42
CA SER A 1001 5.01 -35.40 -9.73
C SER A 1001 3.77 -34.99 -10.56
N LEU A 1002 3.87 -33.94 -11.36
CA LEU A 1002 2.80 -33.32 -12.16
C LEU A 1002 3.16 -33.14 -13.64
N SER A 1003 3.99 -34.02 -14.21
CA SER A 1003 4.04 -34.15 -15.67
C SER A 1003 2.76 -34.82 -16.16
N THR A 1004 1.64 -34.08 -16.29
CA THR A 1004 0.39 -34.37 -17.04
C THR A 1004 -0.36 -35.70 -16.83
N ASP A 1005 0.30 -36.82 -16.53
CA ASP A 1005 -0.21 -38.18 -16.54
C ASP A 1005 -0.99 -38.54 -15.25
N ASN A 1006 -0.72 -37.86 -14.14
CA ASN A 1006 -1.39 -38.14 -12.85
C ASN A 1006 -2.74 -37.44 -12.68
N LEU A 1007 -2.97 -36.29 -13.31
CA LEU A 1007 -4.30 -35.61 -13.27
C LEU A 1007 -5.36 -36.45 -14.02
N SER A 1008 -4.95 -37.17 -15.07
CA SER A 1008 -5.78 -38.19 -15.72
C SER A 1008 -5.96 -39.48 -14.89
N ALA A 1009 -5.04 -39.79 -13.97
CA ALA A 1009 -5.10 -41.01 -13.15
C ALA A 1009 -5.92 -40.83 -11.86
N GLN A 1010 -6.04 -39.60 -11.33
CA GLN A 1010 -6.85 -39.31 -10.14
C GLN A 1010 -8.33 -39.01 -10.45
N ALA A 1011 -8.65 -38.73 -11.72
CA ALA A 1011 -10.02 -38.48 -12.19
C ALA A 1011 -10.79 -39.76 -12.62
N ASN A 1012 -10.16 -40.94 -12.52
CA ASN A 1012 -10.75 -42.25 -12.88
C ASN A 1012 -11.14 -43.08 -11.66
#